data_AF-G3AZW5-F1
#
_entry.id   AF-G3AZW5-F1
#
_cell.length_a   1.000
_cell.length_b   1.000
_cell.length_c   1.000
_cell.angle_alpha   90.00
_cell.angle_beta   90.00
_cell.angle_gamma   90.00
#
_symmetry.space_group_name_H-M   'P 1'
#
loop_
_entity.id
_entity.type
_entity.pdbx_description
1 polymer ?
#
loop_
_entity_poly.entity_id
_entity_poly.type
_entity_poly.pdbx_seq_one_letter_code
_entity_poly.pdbx_strand_id
1 'polypeptide(L)'
;MRKPIPVGECLSLDNLDLEVKILKDPQNKYLWLKYAEESRLFRQKVIILERAICQFTSSHKYEDTKEFWELYITLVLKRMESLNSHDHKSQFQVVNHLFKRCLMCTSDVMMWCKYLSFLNKQVDVPFILNEYVECLRIVPFEKHYMIWPVFLQFAETLSKYDTKLATQIMLRFINHGKYDIHHLVKLASWNERDGTDCVMRIFKTGDYSNDDWKLVLEYIKDESFILRFLQEFPEDHSYGYIKLVESVDSIETKKHYYNEALDTCPSVFDFTTVYESYLSFLEDSTLAEDPSDYDVDHFEKLINERQIMINNIYLKDDFNNLDSWFNRFEIYQSQNDTNNLLKTFVKAITSINPLTVYSNEGHRLCDIWVKYAKTYSEKGDLKTAHLIYSKSTQSKFKSVDELVNIYINWSKMYVDNGQIEDGLKLLEDILFKKEDISKSMKLWSYYFEVLEINIDDIDRITASYYKMIELKYATPLMIFQFAKFLQDEGRVKESYKIYEIGLKEFNDSRIRFEIYNNYLVQSIKFNEDKERIRDLFDKCLIELPNELVKPIIVLYSEFEYDNGLIIKAFNIVNDFIMSTSLDPIDLILLLSSKYHNNVDLRQWFEKWLTLKLTKESLMKLLKEFIKFEIANKQYDRVRTLYEYSHSNINYTFKDWEDFELEYGNESTFKKMLRFKTKLKETAADPVGFVMGSSTTSKPSNPDIIDIDM
;
A
#
# COMPACT_ATOMS: atom_id res chain seq x y z
N MET A 1 -38.43 51.92 57.47
CA MET A 1 -38.77 51.04 58.60
C MET A 1 -40.08 51.54 59.23
N ARG A 2 -41.03 50.66 59.59
CA ARG A 2 -42.19 51.06 60.43
C ARG A 2 -41.77 51.05 61.91
N LYS A 3 -42.42 51.84 62.75
CA LYS A 3 -42.26 51.80 64.22
C LYS A 3 -42.59 50.39 64.75
N PRO A 4 -42.00 49.94 65.87
CA PRO A 4 -42.37 48.67 66.48
C PRO A 4 -43.87 48.63 66.79
N ILE A 5 -44.51 47.51 66.45
CA ILE A 5 -45.92 47.25 66.73
C ILE A 5 -46.11 47.21 68.26
N PRO A 6 -47.11 47.89 68.84
CA PRO A 6 -47.30 47.92 70.29
C PRO A 6 -47.58 46.52 70.84
N VAL A 7 -47.01 46.23 72.02
CA VAL A 7 -47.01 44.92 72.69
C VAL A 7 -48.43 44.39 73.01
N GLY A 8 -49.44 45.26 73.04
CA GLY A 8 -50.79 44.95 73.52
C GLY A 8 -51.58 43.88 72.75
N GLU A 9 -51.22 43.54 71.51
CA GLU A 9 -51.95 42.52 70.72
C GLU A 9 -51.39 41.08 70.87
N CYS A 10 -50.33 40.87 71.65
CA CYS A 10 -49.64 39.56 71.74
C CYS A 10 -49.94 38.73 73.00
N LEU A 11 -50.58 39.30 74.01
CA LEU A 11 -50.67 38.71 75.35
C LEU A 11 -51.77 37.63 75.48
N SER A 12 -51.42 36.39 75.20
CA SER A 12 -52.06 35.24 75.85
C SER A 12 -51.40 34.98 77.21
N LEU A 13 -52.18 34.75 78.26
CA LEU A 13 -51.69 34.64 79.66
C LEU A 13 -50.52 33.65 79.82
N ASP A 14 -50.54 32.54 79.09
CA ASP A 14 -49.52 31.47 79.14
C ASP A 14 -48.10 31.91 78.70
N ASN A 15 -47.98 33.06 78.02
CA ASN A 15 -46.75 33.49 77.34
C ASN A 15 -45.96 34.58 78.10
N LEU A 16 -46.46 35.08 79.23
CA LEU A 16 -45.87 36.17 79.99
C LEU A 16 -44.45 35.85 80.49
N ASP A 17 -44.20 34.62 80.93
CA ASP A 17 -42.90 34.19 81.46
C ASP A 17 -41.76 34.28 80.43
N LEU A 18 -42.07 34.05 79.15
CA LEU A 18 -41.11 34.15 78.06
C LEU A 18 -40.87 35.60 77.66
N GLU A 19 -41.92 36.42 77.63
CA GLU A 19 -41.80 37.85 77.34
C GLU A 19 -40.98 38.57 78.42
N VAL A 20 -41.15 38.23 79.70
CA VAL A 20 -40.30 38.75 80.80
C VAL A 20 -38.84 38.28 80.68
N LYS A 21 -38.59 37.06 80.19
CA LYS A 21 -37.21 36.56 79.94
C LYS A 21 -36.57 37.26 78.73
N ILE A 22 -37.34 37.50 77.66
CA ILE A 22 -36.90 38.24 76.47
C ILE A 22 -36.62 39.72 76.79
N LEU A 23 -37.40 40.35 77.68
CA LEU A 23 -37.13 41.71 78.14
C LEU A 23 -35.84 41.83 78.98
N LYS A 24 -35.41 40.74 79.62
CA LYS A 24 -34.13 40.68 80.37
C LYS A 24 -32.94 40.43 79.44
N ASP A 25 -33.04 39.45 78.54
CA ASP A 25 -31.99 39.10 77.56
C ASP A 25 -32.51 39.21 76.11
N PRO A 26 -32.69 40.44 75.57
CA PRO A 26 -33.28 40.66 74.26
C PRO A 26 -32.41 40.17 73.09
N GLN A 27 -31.14 39.86 73.32
CA GLN A 27 -30.21 39.33 72.33
C GLN A 27 -30.12 37.79 72.30
N ASN A 28 -30.87 37.07 73.15
CA ASN A 28 -30.80 35.61 73.20
C ASN A 28 -31.69 34.95 72.14
N LYS A 29 -31.06 34.51 71.04
CA LYS A 29 -31.70 33.85 69.88
C LYS A 29 -32.61 32.67 70.27
N TYR A 30 -32.16 31.81 71.20
CA TYR A 30 -32.89 30.61 71.59
C TYR A 30 -34.24 30.94 72.28
N LEU A 31 -34.29 32.00 73.10
CA LEU A 31 -35.53 32.43 73.75
C LEU A 31 -36.57 32.91 72.74
N TRP A 32 -36.15 33.66 71.72
CA TRP A 32 -37.03 34.12 70.65
C TRP A 32 -37.54 32.98 69.76
N LEU A 33 -36.69 32.00 69.43
CA LEU A 33 -37.09 30.82 68.66
C LEU A 33 -38.11 29.97 69.43
N LYS A 34 -37.81 29.64 70.70
CA LYS A 34 -38.72 28.91 71.58
C LYS A 34 -40.07 29.61 71.75
N TYR A 35 -40.07 30.94 71.87
CA TYR A 35 -41.29 31.74 71.95
C TYR A 35 -42.12 31.71 70.65
N ALA A 36 -41.45 31.71 69.48
CA ALA A 36 -42.12 31.52 68.20
C ALA A 36 -42.68 30.07 68.05
N GLU A 37 -42.01 29.06 68.58
CA GLU A 37 -42.46 27.66 68.55
C GLU A 37 -43.71 27.43 69.43
N GLU A 38 -43.67 27.83 70.70
CA GLU A 38 -44.74 27.58 71.68
C GLU A 38 -46.04 28.35 71.40
N SER A 39 -45.97 29.49 70.72
CA SER A 39 -47.17 30.23 70.30
C SER A 39 -48.01 29.43 69.28
N ARG A 40 -49.35 29.37 69.48
CA ARG A 40 -50.23 28.52 68.65
C ARG A 40 -50.80 29.24 67.42
N LEU A 41 -51.06 30.54 67.51
CA LEU A 41 -51.73 31.29 66.44
C LEU A 41 -50.73 31.84 65.42
N PHE A 42 -51.02 31.68 64.13
CA PHE A 42 -50.20 32.22 63.03
C PHE A 42 -49.90 33.71 63.18
N ARG A 43 -50.90 34.53 63.56
CA ARG A 43 -50.72 35.98 63.79
C ARG A 43 -49.71 36.26 64.90
N GLN A 44 -49.73 35.49 65.99
CA GLN A 44 -48.77 35.63 67.09
C GLN A 44 -47.35 35.26 66.62
N LYS A 45 -47.17 34.12 65.94
CA LYS A 45 -45.88 33.72 65.36
C LYS A 45 -45.28 34.82 64.48
N VAL A 46 -46.09 35.41 63.59
CA VAL A 46 -45.65 36.49 62.70
C VAL A 46 -45.19 37.74 63.48
N ILE A 47 -45.97 38.22 64.46
CA ILE A 47 -45.61 39.42 65.22
C ILE A 47 -44.37 39.17 66.10
N ILE A 48 -44.23 37.97 66.68
CA ILE A 48 -43.03 37.57 67.45
C ILE A 48 -41.79 37.58 66.55
N LEU A 49 -41.88 37.01 65.35
CA LEU A 49 -40.77 36.99 64.39
C LEU A 49 -40.44 38.39 63.87
N GLU A 50 -41.43 39.26 63.58
CA GLU A 50 -41.17 40.65 63.22
C GLU A 50 -40.51 41.44 64.36
N ARG A 51 -40.89 41.20 65.63
CA ARG A 51 -40.24 41.79 66.81
C ARG A 51 -38.78 41.32 66.94
N ALA A 52 -38.54 40.02 66.83
CA ALA A 52 -37.19 39.45 66.86
C ALA A 52 -36.32 40.05 65.75
N ILE A 53 -36.79 40.06 64.51
CA ILE A 53 -36.07 40.63 63.35
C ILE A 53 -35.74 42.11 63.57
N CYS A 54 -36.67 42.92 64.09
CA CYS A 54 -36.38 44.33 64.40
C CYS A 54 -35.31 44.48 65.50
N GLN A 55 -35.33 43.63 66.53
CA GLN A 55 -34.36 43.66 67.61
C GLN A 55 -32.95 43.26 67.13
N PHE A 56 -32.82 42.15 66.40
CA PHE A 56 -31.53 41.66 65.89
C PHE A 56 -30.95 42.55 64.77
N THR A 57 -31.79 43.14 63.91
CA THR A 57 -31.33 44.13 62.91
C THR A 57 -30.88 45.45 63.56
N SER A 58 -31.53 45.90 64.65
CA SER A 58 -31.10 47.09 65.40
C SER A 58 -29.78 46.91 66.17
N SER A 59 -29.37 45.67 66.41
CA SER A 59 -28.13 45.31 67.10
C SER A 59 -27.02 44.82 66.15
N HIS A 60 -27.19 45.03 64.84
CA HIS A 60 -26.25 44.67 63.75
C HIS A 60 -25.83 43.18 63.68
N LYS A 61 -26.54 42.28 64.38
CA LYS A 61 -26.32 40.82 64.34
C LYS A 61 -27.09 40.18 63.19
N TYR A 62 -26.72 40.51 61.95
CA TYR A 62 -27.45 40.09 60.76
C TYR A 62 -27.44 38.57 60.54
N GLU A 63 -26.35 37.88 60.88
CA GLU A 63 -26.22 36.42 60.73
C GLU A 63 -27.30 35.65 61.53
N ASP A 64 -27.59 36.09 62.75
CA ASP A 64 -28.63 35.51 63.61
C ASP A 64 -30.06 35.75 63.06
N THR A 65 -30.26 36.73 62.17
CA THR A 65 -31.58 36.99 61.58
C THR A 65 -32.02 35.94 60.57
N LYS A 66 -31.09 35.15 60.01
CA LYS A 66 -31.36 34.17 58.95
C LYS A 66 -32.43 33.16 59.35
N GLU A 67 -32.28 32.50 60.50
CA GLU A 67 -33.22 31.47 60.97
C GLU A 67 -34.62 32.04 61.25
N PHE A 68 -34.70 33.25 61.81
CA PHE A 68 -36.00 33.94 62.01
C PHE A 68 -36.69 34.23 60.67
N TRP A 69 -35.93 34.68 59.66
CA TRP A 69 -36.45 34.88 58.31
C TRP A 69 -36.85 33.58 57.61
N GLU A 70 -36.08 32.50 57.76
CA GLU A 70 -36.43 31.18 57.20
C GLU A 70 -37.71 30.62 57.81
N LEU A 71 -37.87 30.69 59.13
CA LEU A 71 -39.10 30.29 59.81
C LEU A 71 -40.28 31.18 59.42
N TYR A 72 -40.08 32.49 59.33
CA TYR A 72 -41.13 33.41 58.93
C TYR A 72 -41.61 33.15 57.49
N ILE A 73 -40.67 33.01 56.55
CA ILE A 73 -40.98 32.76 55.14
C ILE A 73 -41.62 31.39 54.95
N THR A 74 -41.12 30.33 55.60
CA THR A 74 -41.73 28.99 55.48
C THR A 74 -43.15 28.92 56.07
N LEU A 75 -43.42 29.64 57.17
CA LEU A 75 -44.79 29.77 57.71
C LEU A 75 -45.72 30.51 56.74
N VAL A 76 -45.23 31.56 56.08
CA VAL A 76 -46.00 32.32 55.08
C VAL A 76 -46.25 31.46 53.82
N LEU A 77 -45.22 30.80 53.28
CA LEU A 77 -45.34 29.95 52.10
C LEU A 77 -46.34 28.80 52.30
N LYS A 78 -46.31 28.09 53.43
CA LYS A 78 -47.27 27.02 53.78
C LYS A 78 -48.73 27.49 53.75
N ARG A 79 -49.00 28.78 53.96
CA ARG A 79 -50.34 29.37 53.87
C ARG A 79 -50.71 29.78 52.44
N MET A 80 -49.72 30.09 51.61
CA MET A 80 -49.90 30.46 50.20
C MET A 80 -50.01 29.23 49.28
N GLU A 81 -49.56 28.05 49.72
CA GLU A 81 -49.64 26.79 48.97
C GLU A 81 -51.08 26.39 48.58
N SER A 82 -52.09 26.81 49.34
CA SER A 82 -53.51 26.54 49.06
C SER A 82 -54.24 27.66 48.30
N LEU A 83 -53.51 28.65 47.74
CA LEU A 83 -54.09 29.87 47.16
C LEU A 83 -53.60 30.11 45.73
N ASN A 84 -54.54 30.38 44.82
CA ASN A 84 -54.24 30.71 43.43
C ASN A 84 -53.65 32.13 43.28
N SER A 85 -52.67 32.31 42.39
CA SER A 85 -52.01 33.61 42.19
C SER A 85 -52.85 34.64 41.45
N HIS A 86 -53.83 34.20 40.64
CA HIS A 86 -54.79 35.08 39.96
C HIS A 86 -55.74 35.78 40.95
N ASP A 87 -56.39 35.03 41.84
CA ASP A 87 -57.45 35.54 42.72
C ASP A 87 -56.90 36.37 43.90
N HIS A 88 -55.66 36.11 44.31
CA HIS A 88 -55.06 36.68 45.52
C HIS A 88 -53.84 37.57 45.27
N LYS A 89 -53.81 38.29 44.14
CA LYS A 89 -52.70 39.19 43.73
C LYS A 89 -52.16 40.09 44.84
N SER A 90 -53.03 40.68 45.66
CA SER A 90 -52.62 41.55 46.79
C SER A 90 -51.88 40.80 47.90
N GLN A 91 -52.20 39.53 48.15
CA GLN A 91 -51.51 38.70 49.14
C GLN A 91 -50.13 38.29 48.62
N PHE A 92 -50.04 37.89 47.34
CA PHE A 92 -48.75 37.62 46.68
C PHE A 92 -47.83 38.85 46.67
N GLN A 93 -48.36 40.07 46.46
CA GLN A 93 -47.60 41.31 46.57
C GLN A 93 -47.05 41.55 47.99
N VAL A 94 -47.83 41.30 49.05
CA VAL A 94 -47.35 41.38 50.44
C VAL A 94 -46.20 40.40 50.68
N VAL A 95 -46.30 39.18 50.16
CA VAL A 95 -45.22 38.18 50.25
C VAL A 95 -43.98 38.60 49.46
N ASN A 96 -44.13 39.16 48.26
CA ASN A 96 -43.01 39.73 47.49
C ASN A 96 -42.31 40.86 48.28
N HIS A 97 -43.05 41.74 48.95
CA HIS A 97 -42.45 42.76 49.83
C HIS A 97 -41.76 42.17 51.07
N LEU A 98 -42.24 41.06 51.62
CA LEU A 98 -41.57 40.34 52.72
C LEU A 98 -40.25 39.70 52.27
N PHE A 99 -40.23 39.06 51.10
CA PHE A 99 -38.97 38.57 50.50
C PHE A 99 -37.98 39.71 50.27
N LYS A 100 -38.41 40.85 49.69
CA LYS A 100 -37.51 42.01 49.53
C LYS A 100 -36.97 42.54 50.86
N ARG A 101 -37.79 42.59 51.92
CA ARG A 101 -37.31 42.94 53.28
C ARG A 101 -36.27 41.94 53.82
N CYS A 102 -36.45 40.65 53.53
CA CYS A 102 -35.50 39.60 53.92
C CYS A 102 -34.17 39.72 53.18
N LEU A 103 -34.21 39.90 51.85
CA LEU A 103 -33.01 39.97 50.99
C LEU A 103 -32.16 41.22 51.25
N MET A 104 -32.77 42.32 51.71
CA MET A 104 -32.05 43.50 52.22
C MET A 104 -31.30 43.24 53.54
N CYS A 105 -31.66 42.19 54.29
CA CYS A 105 -31.06 41.82 55.58
C CYS A 105 -30.15 40.57 55.48
N THR A 106 -30.27 39.77 54.42
CA THR A 106 -29.59 38.47 54.28
C THR A 106 -29.03 38.30 52.87
N SER A 107 -27.71 38.14 52.74
CA SER A 107 -27.01 37.93 51.47
C SER A 107 -26.96 36.44 51.05
N ASP A 108 -27.99 35.66 51.41
CA ASP A 108 -28.01 34.22 51.18
C ASP A 108 -28.75 33.83 49.89
N VAL A 109 -28.08 33.03 49.07
CA VAL A 109 -28.60 32.53 47.78
C VAL A 109 -29.75 31.54 47.99
N MET A 110 -29.79 30.80 49.10
CA MET A 110 -30.92 29.91 49.38
C MET A 110 -32.24 30.66 49.57
N MET A 111 -32.19 31.92 50.03
CA MET A 111 -33.37 32.78 50.16
C MET A 111 -33.80 33.34 48.80
N TRP A 112 -32.85 33.65 47.92
CA TRP A 112 -33.14 33.95 46.51
C TRP A 112 -33.79 32.76 45.80
N CYS A 113 -33.29 31.53 45.94
CA CYS A 113 -33.91 30.36 45.30
C CYS A 113 -35.34 30.09 45.82
N LYS A 114 -35.58 30.28 47.13
CA LYS A 114 -36.95 30.23 47.72
C LYS A 114 -37.86 31.35 47.19
N TYR A 115 -37.32 32.55 46.93
CA TYR A 115 -38.08 33.66 46.34
C TYR A 115 -38.42 33.41 44.87
N LEU A 116 -37.43 33.03 44.07
CA LEU A 116 -37.57 32.78 42.63
C LEU A 116 -38.52 31.60 42.34
N SER A 117 -38.45 30.52 43.10
CA SER A 117 -39.41 29.40 42.99
C SER A 117 -40.84 29.76 43.42
N PHE A 118 -41.02 30.77 44.29
CA PHE A 118 -42.34 31.36 44.58
C PHE A 118 -42.81 32.31 43.47
N LEU A 119 -41.89 33.09 42.87
CA LEU A 119 -42.17 33.95 41.72
C LEU A 119 -42.58 33.16 40.48
N ASN A 120 -42.00 31.99 40.22
CA ASN A 120 -42.38 31.10 39.12
C ASN A 120 -43.84 30.60 39.20
N LYS A 121 -44.53 30.77 40.34
CA LYS A 121 -45.98 30.49 40.50
C LYS A 121 -46.87 31.71 40.19
N GLN A 122 -46.27 32.85 39.87
CA GLN A 122 -46.94 34.10 39.53
C GLN A 122 -46.99 34.27 38.00
N VAL A 123 -47.90 35.12 37.53
CA VAL A 123 -48.26 35.25 36.11
C VAL A 123 -47.53 36.42 35.42
N ASP A 124 -46.90 37.30 36.20
CA ASP A 124 -46.33 38.57 35.73
C ASP A 124 -44.88 38.37 35.22
N VAL A 125 -44.76 37.85 33.99
CA VAL A 125 -43.48 37.50 33.36
C VAL A 125 -42.47 38.67 33.34
N PRO A 126 -42.83 39.91 32.96
CA PRO A 126 -41.89 41.04 33.01
C PRO A 126 -41.39 41.36 34.42
N PHE A 127 -42.25 41.25 35.44
CA PHE A 127 -41.83 41.41 36.84
C PHE A 127 -40.85 40.31 37.26
N ILE A 128 -41.17 39.04 36.95
CA ILE A 128 -40.32 37.88 37.28
C ILE A 128 -38.93 38.04 36.63
N LEU A 129 -38.86 38.39 35.34
CA LEU A 129 -37.60 38.59 34.63
C LEU A 129 -36.73 39.70 35.25
N ASN A 130 -37.33 40.80 35.69
CA ASN A 130 -36.59 41.87 36.38
C ASN A 130 -36.02 41.38 37.72
N GLU A 131 -36.77 40.62 38.52
CA GLU A 131 -36.26 40.05 39.77
C GLU A 131 -35.14 39.01 39.53
N TYR A 132 -35.19 38.21 38.45
CA TYR A 132 -34.08 37.34 38.06
C TYR A 132 -32.82 38.14 37.67
N VAL A 133 -32.97 39.24 36.92
CA VAL A 133 -31.84 40.13 36.56
C VAL A 133 -31.24 40.79 37.80
N GLU A 134 -32.05 41.29 38.72
CA GLU A 134 -31.57 41.86 39.99
C GLU A 134 -30.89 40.79 40.87
N CYS A 135 -31.42 39.57 40.93
CA CYS A 135 -30.77 38.44 41.61
C CYS A 135 -29.37 38.17 41.04
N LEU A 136 -29.23 38.08 39.71
CA LEU A 136 -27.95 37.81 39.05
C LEU A 136 -26.94 38.96 39.19
N ARG A 137 -27.40 40.20 39.39
CA ARG A 137 -26.56 41.37 39.72
C ARG A 137 -26.05 41.35 41.17
N ILE A 138 -26.87 40.85 42.10
CA ILE A 138 -26.58 40.87 43.55
C ILE A 138 -25.74 39.64 43.97
N VAL A 139 -25.98 38.49 43.35
CA VAL A 139 -25.32 37.23 43.73
C VAL A 139 -23.97 37.07 43.01
N PRO A 140 -22.87 36.72 43.70
CA PRO A 140 -21.58 36.43 43.06
C PRO A 140 -21.65 35.28 42.04
N PHE A 141 -20.89 35.41 40.95
CA PHE A 141 -20.85 34.46 39.83
C PHE A 141 -20.67 32.99 40.27
N GLU A 142 -19.80 32.74 41.24
CA GLU A 142 -19.54 31.41 41.81
C GLU A 142 -20.79 30.68 42.31
N LYS A 143 -21.88 31.40 42.66
CA LYS A 143 -23.12 30.81 43.20
C LYS A 143 -24.25 30.77 42.17
N HIS A 144 -24.03 31.23 40.94
CA HIS A 144 -25.07 31.25 39.89
C HIS A 144 -25.57 29.84 39.55
N TYR A 145 -24.74 28.80 39.71
CA TYR A 145 -25.15 27.39 39.51
C TYR A 145 -26.34 26.94 40.38
N MET A 146 -26.59 27.59 41.52
CA MET A 146 -27.77 27.30 42.37
C MET A 146 -29.05 27.96 41.84
N ILE A 147 -28.93 29.02 41.04
CA ILE A 147 -30.04 29.83 40.53
C ILE A 147 -30.49 29.31 39.16
N TRP A 148 -29.54 28.95 38.29
CA TRP A 148 -29.82 28.50 36.93
C TRP A 148 -30.85 27.36 36.83
N PRO A 149 -30.85 26.30 37.66
CA PRO A 149 -31.88 25.26 37.59
C PRO A 149 -33.32 25.79 37.79
N VAL A 150 -33.49 26.78 38.69
CA VAL A 150 -34.80 27.41 38.95
C VAL A 150 -35.22 28.31 37.79
N PHE A 151 -34.24 28.96 37.14
CA PHE A 151 -34.48 29.81 35.96
C PHE A 151 -34.72 29.01 34.68
N LEU A 152 -34.11 27.82 34.54
CA LEU A 152 -34.37 26.88 33.46
C LEU A 152 -35.76 26.24 33.60
N GLN A 153 -36.18 25.87 34.81
CA GLN A 153 -37.57 25.47 35.06
C GLN A 153 -38.57 26.58 34.68
N PHE A 154 -38.24 27.84 34.94
CA PHE A 154 -39.04 28.97 34.47
C PHE A 154 -39.07 29.06 32.93
N ALA A 155 -37.92 28.95 32.27
CA ALA A 155 -37.83 28.94 30.81
C ALA A 155 -38.64 27.78 30.17
N GLU A 156 -38.65 26.59 30.78
CA GLU A 156 -39.48 25.45 30.35
C GLU A 156 -40.98 25.66 30.55
N THR A 157 -41.38 26.44 31.57
CA THR A 157 -42.79 26.87 31.71
C THR A 157 -43.15 27.99 30.72
N LEU A 158 -42.19 28.87 30.38
CA LEU A 158 -42.37 29.95 29.42
C LEU A 158 -42.43 29.46 27.98
N SER A 159 -41.63 28.45 27.58
CA SER A 159 -41.56 27.98 26.19
C SER A 159 -42.89 27.47 25.64
N LYS A 160 -43.85 27.12 26.51
CA LYS A 160 -45.24 26.79 26.16
C LYS A 160 -46.09 27.99 25.70
N TYR A 161 -45.62 29.21 25.95
CA TYR A 161 -46.36 30.47 25.71
C TYR A 161 -45.56 31.47 24.88
N ASP A 162 -44.25 31.60 25.12
CA ASP A 162 -43.33 32.47 24.37
C ASP A 162 -41.95 31.81 24.30
N THR A 163 -41.68 31.16 23.17
CA THR A 163 -40.40 30.49 22.87
C THR A 163 -39.24 31.48 22.81
N LYS A 164 -39.45 32.73 22.37
CA LYS A 164 -38.40 33.73 22.13
C LYS A 164 -37.75 34.23 23.40
N LEU A 165 -38.55 34.37 24.46
CA LEU A 165 -38.01 34.70 25.78
C LEU A 165 -37.33 33.49 26.41
N ALA A 166 -37.86 32.28 26.21
CA ALA A 166 -37.25 31.04 26.73
C ALA A 166 -35.88 30.76 26.09
N THR A 167 -35.74 30.88 24.77
CA THR A 167 -34.47 30.74 24.06
C THR A 167 -33.47 31.80 24.51
N GLN A 168 -33.83 33.07 24.58
CA GLN A 168 -32.92 34.13 25.06
C GLN A 168 -32.40 33.90 26.49
N ILE A 169 -33.24 33.36 27.39
CA ILE A 169 -32.82 32.96 28.75
C ILE A 169 -31.80 31.81 28.68
N MET A 170 -32.09 30.81 27.86
CA MET A 170 -31.26 29.62 27.72
C MET A 170 -29.91 29.91 27.02
N LEU A 171 -29.90 30.79 26.03
CA LEU A 171 -28.68 31.31 25.39
C LEU A 171 -27.80 32.06 26.40
N ARG A 172 -28.39 32.82 27.34
CA ARG A 172 -27.61 33.44 28.44
C ARG A 172 -27.02 32.38 29.37
N PHE A 173 -27.77 31.33 29.71
CA PHE A 173 -27.24 30.21 30.52
C PHE A 173 -26.03 29.55 29.86
N ILE A 174 -26.16 29.19 28.59
CA ILE A 174 -25.11 28.52 27.79
C ILE A 174 -23.84 29.39 27.70
N ASN A 175 -23.98 30.71 27.49
CA ASN A 175 -22.85 31.65 27.49
C ASN A 175 -22.17 31.83 28.87
N HIS A 176 -22.74 31.31 29.96
CA HIS A 176 -22.28 31.56 31.33
C HIS A 176 -21.77 30.33 32.09
N GLY A 177 -21.83 29.11 31.55
CA GLY A 177 -21.39 27.93 32.31
C GLY A 177 -21.42 26.61 31.55
N LYS A 178 -21.27 25.50 32.28
CA LYS A 178 -21.32 24.14 31.75
C LYS A 178 -22.75 23.78 31.34
N TYR A 179 -22.93 23.37 30.08
CA TYR A 179 -24.19 22.91 29.52
C TYR A 179 -24.07 21.44 29.05
N ASP A 180 -25.07 20.63 29.39
CA ASP A 180 -25.18 19.25 28.93
C ASP A 180 -25.92 19.17 27.58
N ILE A 181 -25.71 18.08 26.84
CA ILE A 181 -26.35 17.81 25.53
C ILE A 181 -27.87 17.90 25.63
N HIS A 182 -28.48 17.43 26.72
CA HIS A 182 -29.92 17.52 26.97
C HIS A 182 -30.45 18.97 27.01
N HIS A 183 -29.61 19.95 27.37
CA HIS A 183 -29.96 21.37 27.23
C HIS A 183 -29.89 21.83 25.76
N LEU A 184 -28.91 21.37 24.98
CA LEU A 184 -28.83 21.66 23.54
C LEU A 184 -30.00 21.03 22.77
N VAL A 185 -30.37 19.79 23.07
CA VAL A 185 -31.56 19.10 22.52
C VAL A 185 -32.86 19.87 22.84
N LYS A 186 -33.02 20.37 24.08
CA LYS A 186 -34.17 21.20 24.45
C LYS A 186 -34.22 22.53 23.70
N LEU A 187 -33.08 23.23 23.59
CA LEU A 187 -32.98 24.47 22.83
C LEU A 187 -33.27 24.25 21.34
N ALA A 188 -32.78 23.14 20.77
CA ALA A 188 -33.07 22.70 19.42
C ALA A 188 -34.57 22.42 19.21
N SER A 189 -35.23 21.74 20.15
CA SER A 189 -36.66 21.41 20.09
C SER A 189 -37.63 22.61 20.09
N TRP A 190 -37.12 23.82 20.37
CA TRP A 190 -37.91 25.06 20.33
C TRP A 190 -37.87 25.73 18.94
N ASN A 191 -37.14 25.17 17.96
CA ASN A 191 -37.09 25.55 16.54
C ASN A 191 -36.96 27.06 16.27
N GLU A 192 -36.09 27.74 17.03
CA GLU A 192 -35.77 29.15 16.78
C GLU A 192 -34.37 29.33 16.17
N ARG A 193 -34.27 30.29 15.25
CA ARG A 193 -33.03 30.63 14.53
C ARG A 193 -31.87 30.95 15.48
N ASP A 194 -32.11 31.78 16.48
CA ASP A 194 -31.08 32.18 17.45
C ASP A 194 -30.59 30.98 18.28
N GLY A 195 -31.47 30.01 18.55
CA GLY A 195 -31.15 28.77 19.23
C GLY A 195 -30.31 27.83 18.36
N THR A 196 -30.79 27.56 17.16
CA THR A 196 -30.10 26.71 16.16
C THR A 196 -28.73 27.27 15.77
N ASP A 197 -28.59 28.58 15.54
CA ASP A 197 -27.31 29.22 15.24
C ASP A 197 -26.30 29.12 16.41
N CYS A 198 -26.78 29.09 17.66
CA CYS A 198 -25.92 28.84 18.82
C CYS A 198 -25.53 27.36 18.96
N VAL A 199 -26.43 26.42 18.66
CA VAL A 199 -26.10 24.98 18.59
C VAL A 199 -25.00 24.74 17.55
N MET A 200 -25.12 25.31 16.35
CA MET A 200 -24.07 25.23 15.31
C MET A 200 -22.73 25.83 15.78
N ARG A 201 -22.76 26.99 16.45
CA ARG A 201 -21.54 27.61 17.01
C ARG A 201 -20.85 26.72 18.05
N ILE A 202 -21.64 26.04 18.87
CA ILE A 202 -21.16 25.16 19.94
C ILE A 202 -20.56 23.87 19.39
N PHE A 203 -21.17 23.28 18.36
CA PHE A 203 -20.57 22.13 17.68
C PHE A 203 -19.26 22.51 16.96
N LYS A 204 -19.18 23.70 16.34
CA LYS A 204 -17.91 24.22 15.78
C LYS A 204 -16.78 24.42 16.78
N THR A 205 -17.08 24.60 18.07
CA THR A 205 -16.04 24.73 19.11
C THR A 205 -15.42 23.39 19.55
N GLY A 206 -15.97 22.24 19.10
CA GLY A 206 -15.27 20.95 19.14
C GLY A 206 -15.31 20.17 20.46
N ASP A 207 -16.10 20.60 21.45
CA ASP A 207 -16.17 19.96 22.78
C ASP A 207 -17.08 18.71 22.86
N TYR A 208 -17.56 18.18 21.72
CA TYR A 208 -18.56 17.09 21.66
C TYR A 208 -18.09 15.87 20.85
N SER A 209 -18.71 14.72 21.11
CA SER A 209 -18.45 13.47 20.41
C SER A 209 -19.29 13.30 19.15
N ASN A 210 -18.82 12.48 18.20
CA ASN A 210 -19.48 12.22 16.91
C ASN A 210 -20.82 11.46 16.99
N ASP A 211 -21.39 11.25 18.19
CA ASP A 211 -22.75 10.73 18.38
C ASP A 211 -23.70 11.78 18.99
N ASP A 212 -23.18 12.87 19.58
CA ASP A 212 -23.99 13.88 20.25
C ASP A 212 -24.82 14.73 19.28
N TRP A 213 -24.32 14.92 18.04
CA TRP A 213 -25.05 15.62 16.99
C TRP A 213 -26.22 14.79 16.44
N LYS A 214 -26.14 13.45 16.44
CA LYS A 214 -27.24 12.54 16.03
C LYS A 214 -28.43 12.73 16.96
N LEU A 215 -28.18 12.73 18.27
CA LEU A 215 -29.19 12.98 19.31
C LEU A 215 -29.83 14.38 19.22
N VAL A 216 -29.12 15.38 18.67
CA VAL A 216 -29.70 16.71 18.42
C VAL A 216 -30.53 16.73 17.13
N LEU A 217 -30.07 16.08 16.06
CA LEU A 217 -30.81 15.99 14.80
C LEU A 217 -32.12 15.19 14.91
N GLU A 218 -32.21 14.19 15.79
CA GLU A 218 -33.47 13.46 16.04
C GLU A 218 -34.65 14.37 16.45
N TYR A 219 -34.36 15.54 17.04
CA TYR A 219 -35.37 16.49 17.50
C TYR A 219 -35.58 17.67 16.53
N ILE A 220 -34.69 17.88 15.55
CA ILE A 220 -34.80 18.99 14.59
C ILE A 220 -35.42 18.48 13.29
N LYS A 221 -36.66 18.88 13.03
CA LYS A 221 -37.38 18.59 11.77
C LYS A 221 -37.28 19.69 10.71
N ASP A 222 -36.48 20.73 10.97
CA ASP A 222 -36.38 21.90 10.09
C ASP A 222 -35.39 21.63 8.95
N GLU A 223 -35.91 21.35 7.76
CA GLU A 223 -35.18 21.18 6.48
C GLU A 223 -34.04 22.21 6.29
N SER A 224 -34.33 23.50 6.51
CA SER A 224 -33.36 24.59 6.36
C SER A 224 -32.20 24.57 7.36
N PHE A 225 -32.35 23.88 8.50
CA PHE A 225 -31.26 23.66 9.45
C PHE A 225 -30.36 22.52 8.99
N ILE A 226 -30.95 21.40 8.56
CA ILE A 226 -30.17 20.21 8.17
C ILE A 226 -29.36 20.47 6.89
N LEU A 227 -29.89 21.27 5.95
CA LEU A 227 -29.12 21.74 4.79
C LEU A 227 -27.92 22.63 5.17
N ARG A 228 -28.05 23.48 6.20
CA ARG A 228 -26.90 24.24 6.75
C ARG A 228 -25.91 23.34 7.47
N PHE A 229 -26.41 22.33 8.20
CA PHE A 229 -25.58 21.34 8.88
C PHE A 229 -24.71 20.56 7.90
N LEU A 230 -25.29 20.06 6.80
CA LEU A 230 -24.58 19.35 5.72
C LEU A 230 -23.53 20.21 5.00
N GLN A 231 -23.74 21.53 4.90
CA GLN A 231 -22.74 22.46 4.36
C GLN A 231 -21.54 22.68 5.30
N GLU A 232 -21.74 22.53 6.61
CA GLU A 232 -20.71 22.81 7.62
C GLU A 232 -20.02 21.55 8.14
N PHE A 233 -20.64 20.37 8.01
CA PHE A 233 -20.14 19.06 8.46
C PHE A 233 -20.25 18.01 7.35
N PRO A 234 -19.21 17.84 6.49
CA PRO A 234 -19.23 16.89 5.38
C PRO A 234 -19.01 15.42 5.78
N GLU A 235 -18.51 15.16 6.99
CA GLU A 235 -18.02 13.83 7.42
C GLU A 235 -19.14 12.82 7.68
N ASP A 236 -20.34 13.29 8.05
CA ASP A 236 -21.51 12.45 8.40
C ASP A 236 -22.66 12.63 7.37
N HIS A 237 -22.27 12.73 6.10
CA HIS A 237 -23.13 13.05 4.96
C HIS A 237 -24.37 12.15 4.87
N SER A 238 -24.18 10.83 5.02
CA SER A 238 -25.23 9.82 4.86
C SER A 238 -26.40 10.00 5.82
N TYR A 239 -26.12 10.13 7.12
CA TYR A 239 -27.14 10.29 8.15
C TYR A 239 -27.90 11.61 8.00
N GLY A 240 -27.22 12.71 7.66
CA GLY A 240 -27.87 14.02 7.48
C GLY A 240 -28.92 14.00 6.36
N TYR A 241 -28.63 13.37 5.22
CA TYR A 241 -29.60 13.21 4.14
C TYR A 241 -30.72 12.21 4.48
N ILE A 242 -30.42 11.10 5.17
CA ILE A 242 -31.46 10.17 5.67
C ILE A 242 -32.44 10.91 6.58
N LYS A 243 -31.96 11.79 7.49
CA LYS A 243 -32.83 12.61 8.34
C LYS A 243 -33.59 13.71 7.61
N LEU A 244 -33.01 14.32 6.57
CA LEU A 244 -33.77 15.20 5.67
C LEU A 244 -34.96 14.46 5.05
N VAL A 245 -34.74 13.27 4.50
CA VAL A 245 -35.80 12.44 3.89
C VAL A 245 -36.85 12.01 4.92
N GLU A 246 -36.45 11.65 6.15
CA GLU A 246 -37.41 11.37 7.24
C GLU A 246 -38.26 12.60 7.63
N SER A 247 -37.71 13.81 7.52
CA SER A 247 -38.38 15.06 7.94
C SER A 247 -39.41 15.60 6.94
N VAL A 248 -39.31 15.19 5.68
CA VAL A 248 -40.13 15.69 4.56
C VAL A 248 -41.27 14.73 4.27
N ASP A 249 -42.49 15.23 4.04
CA ASP A 249 -43.66 14.36 3.77
C ASP A 249 -43.83 13.99 2.28
N SER A 250 -43.43 14.85 1.33
CA SER A 250 -43.67 14.64 -0.10
C SER A 250 -42.65 13.69 -0.76
N ILE A 251 -43.17 12.71 -1.51
CA ILE A 251 -42.42 11.68 -2.24
C ILE A 251 -41.44 12.28 -3.27
N GLU A 252 -41.85 13.33 -3.98
CA GLU A 252 -41.02 13.97 -5.01
C GLU A 252 -39.80 14.66 -4.40
N THR A 253 -39.98 15.36 -3.29
CA THR A 253 -38.90 16.01 -2.54
C THR A 253 -37.98 15.00 -1.85
N LYS A 254 -38.48 13.83 -1.42
CA LYS A 254 -37.62 12.72 -0.97
C LYS A 254 -36.72 12.22 -2.10
N LYS A 255 -37.28 11.98 -3.29
CA LYS A 255 -36.52 11.59 -4.49
C LYS A 255 -35.48 12.65 -4.87
N HIS A 256 -35.81 13.95 -4.77
CA HIS A 256 -34.85 15.03 -4.96
C HIS A 256 -33.66 14.93 -3.99
N TYR A 257 -33.90 14.87 -2.69
CA TYR A 257 -32.82 14.82 -1.70
C TYR A 257 -31.99 13.53 -1.75
N TYR A 258 -32.58 12.40 -2.14
CA TYR A 258 -31.81 11.19 -2.41
C TYR A 258 -30.88 11.35 -3.62
N ASN A 259 -31.35 11.93 -4.72
CA ASN A 259 -30.49 12.17 -5.89
C ASN A 259 -29.38 13.17 -5.56
N GLU A 260 -29.70 14.25 -4.83
CA GLU A 260 -28.71 15.23 -4.36
C GLU A 260 -27.63 14.57 -3.49
N ALA A 261 -28.04 13.75 -2.50
CA ALA A 261 -27.14 12.99 -1.65
C ALA A 261 -26.18 12.07 -2.44
N LEU A 262 -26.71 11.32 -3.42
CA LEU A 262 -25.91 10.42 -4.25
C LEU A 262 -24.88 11.19 -5.12
N ASP A 263 -25.23 12.38 -5.58
CA ASP A 263 -24.32 13.28 -6.31
C ASP A 263 -23.25 13.91 -5.40
N THR A 264 -23.57 14.23 -4.15
CA THR A 264 -22.66 14.91 -3.21
C THR A 264 -21.86 13.98 -2.29
N CYS A 265 -22.18 12.69 -2.22
CA CYS A 265 -21.50 11.69 -1.39
C CYS A 265 -19.96 11.71 -1.53
N PRO A 266 -19.20 11.83 -0.41
CA PRO A 266 -17.74 11.84 -0.42
C PRO A 266 -17.10 10.44 -0.28
N SER A 267 -17.85 9.44 0.19
CA SER A 267 -17.32 8.10 0.50
C SER A 267 -18.21 7.01 -0.07
N VAL A 268 -17.59 5.87 -0.42
CA VAL A 268 -18.30 4.66 -0.84
C VAL A 268 -19.21 4.12 0.28
N PHE A 269 -18.83 4.29 1.56
CA PHE A 269 -19.64 3.85 2.70
C PHE A 269 -20.92 4.69 2.86
N ASP A 270 -20.80 6.02 2.77
CA ASP A 270 -21.94 6.93 2.77
C ASP A 270 -22.84 6.69 1.56
N PHE A 271 -22.25 6.47 0.39
CA PHE A 271 -23.00 6.08 -0.79
C PHE A 271 -23.79 4.79 -0.57
N THR A 272 -23.19 3.73 -0.01
CA THR A 272 -23.92 2.47 0.22
C THR A 272 -25.09 2.63 1.19
N THR A 273 -24.91 3.38 2.28
CA THR A 273 -25.97 3.55 3.29
C THR A 273 -27.12 4.42 2.78
N VAL A 274 -26.82 5.52 2.08
CA VAL A 274 -27.85 6.34 1.39
C VAL A 274 -28.56 5.52 0.31
N TYR A 275 -27.81 4.80 -0.52
CA TYR A 275 -28.34 3.98 -1.61
C TYR A 275 -29.24 2.85 -1.10
N GLU A 276 -28.89 2.15 -0.02
CA GLU A 276 -29.73 1.12 0.62
C GLU A 276 -31.02 1.72 1.22
N SER A 277 -30.94 2.91 1.84
CA SER A 277 -32.15 3.61 2.31
C SER A 277 -33.03 4.10 1.15
N TYR A 278 -32.45 4.49 0.02
CA TYR A 278 -33.21 4.89 -1.16
C TYR A 278 -33.85 3.70 -1.87
N LEU A 279 -33.15 2.55 -1.94
CA LEU A 279 -33.74 1.31 -2.45
C LEU A 279 -34.93 0.86 -1.60
N SER A 280 -34.82 0.82 -0.28
CA SER A 280 -35.95 0.45 0.59
C SER A 280 -37.14 1.40 0.44
N PHE A 281 -36.90 2.72 0.33
CA PHE A 281 -37.95 3.69 0.02
C PHE A 281 -38.60 3.46 -1.36
N LEU A 282 -37.81 3.11 -2.38
CA LEU A 282 -38.34 2.82 -3.72
C LEU A 282 -39.10 1.49 -3.73
N GLU A 283 -38.60 0.44 -3.08
CA GLU A 283 -39.28 -0.86 -2.91
C GLU A 283 -40.66 -0.65 -2.27
N ASP A 284 -40.73 0.05 -1.12
CA ASP A 284 -42.00 0.41 -0.47
C ASP A 284 -42.95 1.18 -1.41
N SER A 285 -42.43 2.09 -2.25
CA SER A 285 -43.25 2.82 -3.23
C SER A 285 -43.73 1.96 -4.41
N THR A 286 -42.95 0.96 -4.83
CA THR A 286 -43.33 0.02 -5.90
C THR A 286 -44.26 -1.11 -5.44
N LEU A 287 -44.33 -1.36 -4.13
CA LEU A 287 -45.23 -2.34 -3.51
C LEU A 287 -46.60 -1.75 -3.13
N ALA A 288 -46.82 -0.45 -3.37
CA ALA A 288 -48.13 0.19 -3.21
C ALA A 288 -49.17 -0.35 -4.22
N GLU A 289 -50.46 -0.17 -3.93
CA GLU A 289 -51.56 -0.79 -4.70
C GLU A 289 -51.66 -0.32 -6.17
N ASP A 290 -51.14 0.88 -6.48
CA ASP A 290 -51.01 1.43 -7.84
C ASP A 290 -49.56 1.96 -8.04
N PRO A 291 -48.58 1.10 -8.41
CA PRO A 291 -47.22 1.56 -8.68
C PRO A 291 -47.19 2.32 -10.01
N SER A 292 -46.52 3.48 -10.03
CA SER A 292 -46.30 4.22 -11.27
C SER A 292 -45.27 3.49 -12.14
N ASP A 293 -45.58 3.28 -13.42
CA ASP A 293 -44.61 2.73 -14.39
C ASP A 293 -43.27 3.48 -14.33
N TYR A 294 -43.32 4.82 -14.12
CA TYR A 294 -42.14 5.68 -13.97
C TYR A 294 -41.23 5.29 -12.80
N ASP A 295 -41.79 4.81 -11.68
CA ASP A 295 -41.01 4.46 -10.49
C ASP A 295 -40.33 3.09 -10.63
N VAL A 296 -40.97 2.16 -11.35
CA VAL A 296 -40.33 0.89 -11.78
C VAL A 296 -39.19 1.19 -12.76
N ASP A 297 -39.47 2.01 -13.77
CA ASP A 297 -38.50 2.47 -14.77
C ASP A 297 -37.30 3.22 -14.14
N HIS A 298 -37.50 3.92 -13.03
CA HIS A 298 -36.46 4.65 -12.30
C HIS A 298 -35.64 3.71 -11.41
N PHE A 299 -36.30 2.76 -10.73
CA PHE A 299 -35.65 1.73 -9.93
C PHE A 299 -34.72 0.85 -10.78
N GLU A 300 -35.16 0.41 -11.96
CA GLU A 300 -34.32 -0.37 -12.89
C GLU A 300 -33.10 0.42 -13.38
N LYS A 301 -33.27 1.71 -13.71
CA LYS A 301 -32.15 2.59 -14.09
C LYS A 301 -31.14 2.71 -12.95
N LEU A 302 -31.61 2.95 -11.74
CA LEU A 302 -30.78 3.14 -10.55
C LEU A 302 -29.95 1.89 -10.19
N ILE A 303 -30.54 0.69 -10.34
CA ILE A 303 -29.82 -0.59 -10.19
C ILE A 303 -28.69 -0.71 -11.23
N ASN A 304 -28.97 -0.40 -12.50
CA ASN A 304 -27.99 -0.46 -13.58
C ASN A 304 -26.88 0.61 -13.44
N GLU A 305 -27.20 1.77 -12.85
CA GLU A 305 -26.28 2.88 -12.65
C GLU A 305 -25.41 2.75 -11.38
N ARG A 306 -25.78 1.89 -10.42
CA ARG A 306 -25.04 1.68 -9.16
C ARG A 306 -23.53 1.50 -9.35
N GLN A 307 -23.11 0.68 -10.32
CA GLN A 307 -21.69 0.42 -10.59
C GLN A 307 -20.98 1.66 -11.16
N ILE A 308 -21.68 2.46 -11.98
CA ILE A 308 -21.18 3.72 -12.54
C ILE A 308 -21.06 4.78 -11.44
N MET A 309 -22.03 4.85 -10.53
CA MET A 309 -22.05 5.77 -9.39
C MET A 309 -20.88 5.52 -8.44
N ILE A 310 -20.66 4.26 -8.04
CA ILE A 310 -19.51 3.86 -7.21
C ILE A 310 -18.19 4.20 -7.92
N ASN A 311 -18.10 3.96 -9.24
CA ASN A 311 -16.93 4.31 -10.03
C ASN A 311 -16.71 5.84 -10.12
N ASN A 312 -17.77 6.65 -10.17
CA ASN A 312 -17.66 8.11 -10.12
C ASN A 312 -17.03 8.60 -8.80
N ILE A 313 -17.29 7.94 -7.67
CA ILE A 313 -16.69 8.29 -6.37
C ILE A 313 -15.18 8.04 -6.40
N TYR A 314 -14.74 6.83 -6.75
CA TYR A 314 -13.31 6.52 -6.90
C TYR A 314 -12.57 7.47 -7.84
N LEU A 315 -13.25 7.99 -8.86
CA LEU A 315 -12.69 8.97 -9.79
C LEU A 315 -12.68 10.41 -9.28
N LYS A 316 -13.59 10.79 -8.37
CA LYS A 316 -13.52 12.07 -7.63
C LYS A 316 -12.32 12.06 -6.68
N ASP A 317 -12.08 10.93 -6.02
CA ASP A 317 -11.00 10.74 -5.06
C ASP A 317 -9.63 10.80 -5.76
N ASP A 318 -9.40 9.94 -6.76
CA ASP A 318 -8.08 9.75 -7.40
C ASP A 318 -8.16 9.69 -8.93
N PHE A 319 -8.25 10.86 -9.59
CA PHE A 319 -8.23 10.97 -11.07
C PHE A 319 -7.02 10.30 -11.75
N ASN A 320 -5.89 10.15 -11.04
CA ASN A 320 -4.63 9.60 -11.56
C ASN A 320 -4.52 8.06 -11.47
N ASN A 321 -5.48 7.39 -10.80
CA ASN A 321 -5.52 5.94 -10.70
C ASN A 321 -6.10 5.33 -11.98
N LEU A 322 -5.27 4.68 -12.79
CA LEU A 322 -5.71 4.09 -14.06
C LEU A 322 -6.72 2.95 -13.87
N ASP A 323 -6.57 2.15 -12.82
CA ASP A 323 -7.36 0.93 -12.59
C ASP A 323 -8.85 1.30 -12.43
N SER A 324 -9.13 2.44 -11.78
CA SER A 324 -10.48 3.00 -11.67
C SER A 324 -11.10 3.38 -13.04
N TRP A 325 -10.30 3.91 -13.96
CA TRP A 325 -10.72 4.20 -15.34
C TRP A 325 -10.92 2.91 -16.16
N PHE A 326 -10.09 1.89 -15.98
CA PHE A 326 -10.25 0.62 -16.67
C PHE A 326 -11.53 -0.13 -16.24
N ASN A 327 -11.82 -0.16 -14.94
CA ASN A 327 -13.11 -0.63 -14.42
C ASN A 327 -14.28 0.14 -15.05
N ARG A 328 -14.15 1.46 -15.24
CA ARG A 328 -15.16 2.27 -15.94
C ARG A 328 -15.36 1.84 -17.38
N PHE A 329 -14.27 1.60 -18.13
CA PHE A 329 -14.36 1.17 -19.52
C PHE A 329 -15.01 -0.21 -19.64
N GLU A 330 -14.73 -1.11 -18.71
CA GLU A 330 -15.31 -2.47 -18.69
C GLU A 330 -16.80 -2.47 -18.34
N ILE A 331 -17.25 -1.60 -17.43
CA ILE A 331 -18.68 -1.37 -17.16
C ILE A 331 -19.40 -0.93 -18.45
N TYR A 332 -18.94 0.13 -19.14
CA TYR A 332 -19.59 0.58 -20.39
C TYR A 332 -19.45 -0.42 -21.55
N GLN A 333 -18.38 -1.22 -21.58
CA GLN A 333 -18.22 -2.28 -22.57
C GLN A 333 -19.23 -3.42 -22.33
N SER A 334 -19.47 -3.82 -21.08
CA SER A 334 -20.49 -4.82 -20.74
C SER A 334 -21.92 -4.34 -21.07
N GLN A 335 -22.18 -3.04 -20.93
CA GLN A 335 -23.45 -2.39 -21.29
C GLN A 335 -23.58 -2.10 -22.80
N ASN A 336 -22.57 -2.42 -23.63
CA ASN A 336 -22.48 -2.09 -25.06
C ASN A 336 -22.62 -0.59 -25.39
N ASP A 337 -22.41 0.30 -24.41
CA ASP A 337 -22.88 1.68 -24.47
C ASP A 337 -21.82 2.63 -25.06
N THR A 338 -21.50 2.40 -26.33
CA THR A 338 -20.27 2.92 -26.96
C THR A 338 -20.18 4.45 -27.01
N ASN A 339 -21.31 5.18 -26.99
CA ASN A 339 -21.29 6.65 -26.98
C ASN A 339 -20.82 7.22 -25.64
N ASN A 340 -21.20 6.59 -24.53
CA ASN A 340 -20.75 6.99 -23.21
C ASN A 340 -19.30 6.52 -22.96
N LEU A 341 -18.92 5.35 -23.47
CA LEU A 341 -17.53 4.90 -23.51
C LEU A 341 -16.60 5.90 -24.23
N LEU A 342 -17.00 6.44 -25.39
CA LEU A 342 -16.21 7.46 -26.10
C LEU A 342 -16.09 8.77 -25.29
N LYS A 343 -17.15 9.20 -24.59
CA LYS A 343 -17.10 10.36 -23.69
C LYS A 343 -16.17 10.12 -22.50
N THR A 344 -16.13 8.91 -21.94
CA THR A 344 -15.27 8.60 -20.79
C THR A 344 -13.81 8.51 -21.18
N PHE A 345 -13.46 7.98 -22.36
CA PHE A 345 -12.10 8.07 -22.90
C PHE A 345 -11.63 9.52 -23.05
N VAL A 346 -12.47 10.41 -23.62
CA VAL A 346 -12.14 11.84 -23.74
C VAL A 346 -11.96 12.48 -22.36
N LYS A 347 -12.88 12.22 -21.41
CA LYS A 347 -12.74 12.71 -20.02
C LYS A 347 -11.43 12.25 -19.39
N ALA A 348 -11.12 10.96 -19.44
CA ALA A 348 -9.88 10.38 -18.92
C ALA A 348 -8.64 11.06 -19.48
N ILE A 349 -8.56 11.22 -20.81
CA ILE A 349 -7.44 11.89 -21.49
C ILE A 349 -7.30 13.35 -21.05
N THR A 350 -8.40 14.04 -20.75
CA THR A 350 -8.36 15.44 -20.27
C THR A 350 -8.06 15.59 -18.78
N SER A 351 -8.37 14.59 -17.94
CA SER A 351 -8.20 14.68 -16.48
C SER A 351 -6.90 14.04 -15.96
N ILE A 352 -6.38 13.02 -16.63
CA ILE A 352 -5.18 12.28 -16.18
C ILE A 352 -3.93 13.12 -16.41
N ASN A 353 -3.15 13.36 -15.36
CA ASN A 353 -1.85 14.04 -15.45
C ASN A 353 -0.74 13.03 -15.82
N PRO A 354 -0.14 13.08 -17.03
CA PRO A 354 0.74 12.00 -17.52
C PRO A 354 2.00 11.73 -16.67
N LEU A 355 2.42 12.70 -15.85
CA LEU A 355 3.62 12.60 -15.01
C LEU A 355 3.34 12.03 -13.60
N THR A 356 2.09 11.96 -13.14
CA THR A 356 1.74 11.50 -11.78
C THR A 356 0.94 10.19 -11.76
N VAL A 357 0.58 9.66 -12.94
CA VAL A 357 -0.17 8.40 -13.12
C VAL A 357 0.42 7.21 -12.35
N TYR A 358 -0.43 6.42 -11.71
CA TYR A 358 -0.08 5.11 -11.14
C TYR A 358 -1.15 4.06 -11.46
N SER A 359 -0.75 2.79 -11.36
CA SER A 359 -1.60 1.61 -11.49
C SER A 359 -1.05 0.55 -10.55
N ASN A 360 -1.95 -0.18 -9.90
CA ASN A 360 -1.58 -1.32 -9.06
C ASN A 360 -1.58 -2.61 -9.88
N GLU A 361 -2.42 -2.68 -10.92
CA GLU A 361 -2.50 -3.82 -11.85
C GLU A 361 -1.49 -3.76 -13.01
N GLY A 362 -0.75 -2.65 -13.13
CA GLY A 362 0.29 -2.46 -14.15
C GLY A 362 -0.20 -1.91 -15.50
N HIS A 363 -1.48 -1.52 -15.60
CA HIS A 363 -2.00 -0.79 -16.76
C HIS A 363 -1.23 0.51 -16.99
N ARG A 364 -1.05 0.94 -18.25
CA ARG A 364 -0.32 2.16 -18.61
C ARG A 364 -1.24 3.16 -19.29
N LEU A 365 -0.82 4.43 -19.32
CA LEU A 365 -1.53 5.49 -20.04
C LEU A 365 -1.74 5.14 -21.53
N CYS A 366 -0.79 4.41 -22.11
CA CYS A 366 -0.87 3.91 -23.48
C CYS A 366 -2.04 2.96 -23.72
N ASP A 367 -2.41 2.16 -22.71
CA ASP A 367 -3.46 1.15 -22.87
C ASP A 367 -4.84 1.81 -22.96
N ILE A 368 -5.01 3.02 -22.40
CA ILE A 368 -6.18 3.87 -22.64
C ILE A 368 -6.23 4.32 -24.10
N TRP A 369 -5.13 4.86 -24.63
CA TRP A 369 -5.05 5.28 -26.05
C TRP A 369 -5.27 4.11 -27.02
N VAL A 370 -4.76 2.93 -26.67
CA VAL A 370 -4.91 1.71 -27.46
C VAL A 370 -6.33 1.16 -27.39
N LYS A 371 -6.96 1.05 -26.20
CA LYS A 371 -8.39 0.69 -26.10
C LYS A 371 -9.26 1.70 -26.87
N TYR A 372 -9.01 3.00 -26.72
CA TYR A 372 -9.74 4.06 -27.43
C TYR A 372 -9.64 3.92 -28.96
N ALA A 373 -8.43 3.75 -29.50
CA ALA A 373 -8.24 3.55 -30.94
C ALA A 373 -8.86 2.22 -31.45
N LYS A 374 -8.77 1.13 -30.66
CA LYS A 374 -9.41 -0.15 -31.00
C LYS A 374 -10.93 -0.05 -31.14
N THR A 375 -11.61 0.71 -30.27
CA THR A 375 -13.06 0.92 -30.39
C THR A 375 -13.48 1.67 -31.66
N TYR A 376 -12.56 2.38 -32.33
CA TYR A 376 -12.79 2.97 -33.65
C TYR A 376 -12.42 2.03 -34.80
N SER A 377 -11.37 1.21 -34.68
CA SER A 377 -11.05 0.20 -35.69
C SER A 377 -12.11 -0.89 -35.78
N GLU A 378 -12.69 -1.32 -34.66
CA GLU A 378 -13.85 -2.25 -34.62
C GLU A 378 -15.09 -1.67 -35.31
N LYS A 379 -15.22 -0.33 -35.34
CA LYS A 379 -16.27 0.40 -36.07
C LYS A 379 -15.90 0.73 -37.53
N GLY A 380 -14.69 0.38 -37.97
CA GLY A 380 -14.19 0.61 -39.33
C GLY A 380 -13.72 2.04 -39.64
N ASP A 381 -13.65 2.96 -38.66
CA ASP A 381 -13.17 4.32 -38.89
C ASP A 381 -11.67 4.46 -38.64
N LEU A 382 -10.89 4.02 -39.63
CA LEU A 382 -9.43 4.04 -39.58
C LEU A 382 -8.86 5.47 -39.59
N LYS A 383 -9.61 6.45 -40.09
CA LYS A 383 -9.15 7.85 -40.20
C LYS A 383 -9.16 8.53 -38.83
N THR A 384 -10.22 8.32 -38.03
CA THR A 384 -10.24 8.82 -36.65
C THR A 384 -9.27 8.03 -35.76
N ALA A 385 -9.14 6.71 -35.93
CA ALA A 385 -8.13 5.92 -35.22
C ALA A 385 -6.69 6.41 -35.48
N HIS A 386 -6.33 6.69 -36.73
CA HIS A 386 -5.04 7.32 -37.09
C HIS A 386 -4.86 8.70 -36.42
N LEU A 387 -5.92 9.54 -36.42
CA LEU A 387 -5.86 10.86 -35.78
C LEU A 387 -5.68 10.74 -34.25
N ILE A 388 -6.30 9.75 -33.61
CA ILE A 388 -6.14 9.43 -32.18
C ILE A 388 -4.70 9.02 -31.87
N TYR A 389 -4.12 8.11 -32.65
CA TYR A 389 -2.71 7.75 -32.50
C TYR A 389 -1.77 8.94 -32.76
N SER A 390 -2.04 9.77 -33.77
CA SER A 390 -1.23 10.97 -34.00
C SER A 390 -1.23 11.93 -32.81
N LYS A 391 -2.39 12.11 -32.14
CA LYS A 391 -2.52 12.92 -30.92
C LYS A 391 -1.81 12.29 -29.73
N SER A 392 -1.86 10.97 -29.56
CA SER A 392 -1.18 10.31 -28.44
C SER A 392 0.33 10.54 -28.50
N THR A 393 0.94 10.57 -29.70
CA THR A 393 2.39 10.89 -29.85
C THR A 393 2.78 12.32 -29.45
N GLN A 394 1.82 13.24 -29.28
CA GLN A 394 2.06 14.60 -28.79
C GLN A 394 1.99 14.69 -27.26
N SER A 395 1.42 13.68 -26.60
CA SER A 395 1.38 13.61 -25.14
C SER A 395 2.72 13.15 -24.57
N LYS A 396 3.07 13.64 -23.37
CA LYS A 396 4.33 13.31 -22.69
C LYS A 396 4.14 12.03 -21.87
N PHE A 397 4.92 11.00 -22.14
CA PHE A 397 4.92 9.74 -21.40
C PHE A 397 6.03 9.68 -20.35
N LYS A 398 5.90 8.80 -19.35
CA LYS A 398 6.94 8.57 -18.34
C LYS A 398 8.11 7.77 -18.90
N SER A 399 7.83 6.85 -19.82
CA SER A 399 8.81 5.95 -20.42
C SER A 399 8.78 6.03 -21.94
N VAL A 400 9.93 5.81 -22.57
CA VAL A 400 10.01 5.65 -24.03
C VAL A 400 9.31 4.36 -24.48
N ASP A 401 9.34 3.30 -23.66
CA ASP A 401 8.65 2.02 -23.92
C ASP A 401 7.13 2.17 -24.10
N GLU A 402 6.52 3.13 -23.39
CA GLU A 402 5.10 3.45 -23.49
C GLU A 402 4.77 3.96 -24.90
N LEU A 403 5.54 4.94 -25.37
CA LEU A 403 5.40 5.52 -26.69
C LEU A 403 5.76 4.51 -27.81
N VAL A 404 6.70 3.59 -27.58
CA VAL A 404 6.99 2.46 -28.47
C VAL A 404 5.79 1.52 -28.60
N ASN A 405 5.14 1.15 -27.49
CA ASN A 405 3.93 0.32 -27.51
C ASN A 405 2.78 0.97 -28.28
N ILE A 406 2.65 2.30 -28.24
CA ILE A 406 1.66 3.03 -29.05
C ILE A 406 1.94 2.83 -30.54
N TYR A 407 3.19 3.03 -30.97
CA TYR A 407 3.56 2.84 -32.38
C TYR A 407 3.36 1.40 -32.86
N ILE A 408 3.74 0.39 -32.05
CA ILE A 408 3.51 -1.03 -32.36
C ILE A 408 2.01 -1.32 -32.53
N ASN A 409 1.15 -0.75 -31.69
CA ASN A 409 -0.31 -0.95 -31.82
C ASN A 409 -0.92 -0.16 -33.00
N TRP A 410 -0.33 0.98 -33.38
CA TRP A 410 -0.71 1.74 -34.56
C TRP A 410 -0.37 0.98 -35.85
N SER A 411 0.83 0.40 -35.94
CA SER A 411 1.20 -0.47 -37.06
C SER A 411 0.40 -1.78 -37.08
N LYS A 412 0.06 -2.38 -35.93
CA LYS A 412 -0.86 -3.53 -35.88
C LYS A 412 -2.22 -3.17 -36.48
N MET A 413 -2.80 -2.02 -36.12
CA MET A 413 -4.05 -1.56 -36.74
C MET A 413 -3.92 -1.46 -38.27
N TYR A 414 -2.78 -1.03 -38.81
CA TYR A 414 -2.56 -1.04 -40.26
C TYR A 414 -2.43 -2.44 -40.87
N VAL A 415 -1.70 -3.35 -40.21
CA VAL A 415 -1.53 -4.74 -40.65
C VAL A 415 -2.85 -5.51 -40.61
N ASP A 416 -3.63 -5.38 -39.53
CA ASP A 416 -4.95 -6.02 -39.34
C ASP A 416 -5.95 -5.59 -40.45
N ASN A 417 -5.81 -4.37 -40.97
CA ASN A 417 -6.63 -3.84 -42.07
C ASN A 417 -6.01 -4.06 -43.47
N GLY A 418 -4.92 -4.83 -43.58
CA GLY A 418 -4.25 -5.15 -44.85
C GLY A 418 -3.44 -4.01 -45.48
N GLN A 419 -3.27 -2.87 -44.80
CA GLN A 419 -2.51 -1.71 -45.26
C GLN A 419 -1.04 -1.78 -44.81
N ILE A 420 -0.38 -2.90 -45.11
CA ILE A 420 0.97 -3.23 -44.60
C ILE A 420 2.01 -2.18 -45.00
N GLU A 421 1.98 -1.68 -46.24
CA GLU A 421 2.93 -0.65 -46.70
C GLU A 421 2.88 0.65 -45.90
N ASP A 422 1.69 1.10 -45.50
CA ASP A 422 1.54 2.37 -44.78
C ASP A 422 1.93 2.21 -43.30
N GLY A 423 1.71 1.01 -42.74
CA GLY A 423 2.32 0.60 -41.47
C GLY A 423 3.85 0.57 -41.53
N LEU A 424 4.44 0.04 -42.61
CA LEU A 424 5.89 0.03 -42.82
C LEU A 424 6.47 1.45 -42.99
N LYS A 425 5.87 2.29 -43.83
CA LYS A 425 6.27 3.71 -44.00
C LYS A 425 6.26 4.45 -42.66
N LEU A 426 5.25 4.19 -41.82
CA LEU A 426 5.13 4.77 -40.49
C LEU A 426 6.26 4.31 -39.55
N LEU A 427 6.57 3.01 -39.52
CA LEU A 427 7.68 2.47 -38.73
C LEU A 427 9.05 2.98 -39.22
N GLU A 428 9.28 3.00 -40.53
CA GLU A 428 10.49 3.55 -41.16
C GLU A 428 10.69 5.03 -40.80
N ASP A 429 9.64 5.85 -40.90
CA ASP A 429 9.69 7.27 -40.52
C ASP A 429 10.07 7.47 -39.05
N ILE A 430 9.65 6.56 -38.15
CA ILE A 430 10.00 6.63 -36.73
C ILE A 430 11.45 6.21 -36.51
N LEU A 431 11.85 5.07 -37.08
CA LEU A 431 13.19 4.49 -36.92
C LEU A 431 14.27 5.40 -37.53
N PHE A 432 13.98 6.10 -38.64
CA PHE A 432 14.96 6.95 -39.32
C PHE A 432 14.93 8.43 -38.90
N LYS A 433 13.84 8.95 -38.30
CA LYS A 433 13.74 10.39 -37.92
C LYS A 433 13.81 10.66 -36.42
N LYS A 434 13.73 9.67 -35.51
CA LYS A 434 13.68 9.89 -34.05
C LYS A 434 14.68 9.01 -33.28
N GLU A 435 15.86 9.57 -33.03
CA GLU A 435 17.02 8.90 -32.41
C GLU A 435 16.72 8.27 -31.02
N ASP A 436 15.83 8.85 -30.21
CA ASP A 436 15.52 8.31 -28.88
C ASP A 436 14.61 7.06 -28.91
N ILE A 437 13.79 6.91 -29.95
CA ILE A 437 12.88 5.77 -30.09
C ILE A 437 13.59 4.61 -30.80
N SER A 438 14.51 4.93 -31.72
CA SER A 438 15.33 3.96 -32.47
C SER A 438 16.20 3.07 -31.58
N LYS A 439 16.41 3.43 -30.31
CA LYS A 439 17.09 2.62 -29.27
C LYS A 439 16.27 1.41 -28.79
N SER A 440 14.96 1.37 -29.08
CA SER A 440 14.06 0.35 -28.53
C SER A 440 14.09 -0.96 -29.31
N MET A 441 14.66 -2.01 -28.70
CA MET A 441 14.77 -3.35 -29.30
C MET A 441 13.41 -3.94 -29.74
N LYS A 442 12.34 -3.67 -28.98
CA LYS A 442 10.97 -4.14 -29.26
C LYS A 442 10.39 -3.58 -30.56
N LEU A 443 10.75 -2.34 -30.92
CA LEU A 443 10.30 -1.73 -32.17
C LEU A 443 11.02 -2.36 -33.36
N TRP A 444 12.32 -2.61 -33.23
CA TRP A 444 13.10 -3.32 -34.25
C TRP A 444 12.61 -4.76 -34.45
N SER A 445 12.41 -5.54 -33.39
CA SER A 445 11.93 -6.92 -33.53
C SER A 445 10.56 -6.97 -34.22
N TYR A 446 9.62 -6.10 -33.81
CA TYR A 446 8.31 -6.03 -34.45
C TYR A 446 8.38 -5.53 -35.90
N TYR A 447 9.27 -4.58 -36.21
CA TYR A 447 9.49 -4.13 -37.58
C TYR A 447 10.05 -5.24 -38.47
N PHE A 448 10.97 -6.07 -37.97
CA PHE A 448 11.45 -7.26 -38.68
C PHE A 448 10.34 -8.33 -38.82
N GLU A 449 9.51 -8.58 -37.80
CA GLU A 449 8.34 -9.47 -37.91
C GLU A 449 7.37 -9.00 -39.02
N VAL A 450 7.07 -7.70 -39.12
CA VAL A 450 6.20 -7.15 -40.18
C VAL A 450 6.86 -7.22 -41.55
N LEU A 451 8.18 -7.05 -41.63
CA LEU A 451 8.93 -7.22 -42.88
C LEU A 451 8.99 -8.70 -43.32
N GLU A 452 9.17 -9.66 -42.41
CA GLU A 452 9.16 -11.09 -42.71
C GLU A 452 7.79 -11.57 -43.22
N ILE A 453 6.70 -10.93 -42.80
CA ILE A 453 5.36 -11.15 -43.36
C ILE A 453 5.24 -10.59 -44.80
N ASN A 454 5.99 -9.54 -45.14
CA ASN A 454 5.99 -8.90 -46.45
C ASN A 454 7.21 -9.33 -47.30
N ILE A 455 7.19 -10.61 -47.70
CA ILE A 455 8.31 -11.36 -48.30
C ILE A 455 8.87 -10.74 -49.61
N ASP A 456 8.12 -9.86 -50.28
CA ASP A 456 8.44 -9.38 -51.64
C ASP A 456 9.67 -8.44 -51.75
N ASP A 457 10.25 -7.95 -50.64
CA ASP A 457 11.29 -6.89 -50.68
C ASP A 457 12.54 -7.19 -49.82
N ILE A 458 13.23 -8.30 -50.15
CA ILE A 458 14.49 -8.76 -49.53
C ILE A 458 15.54 -7.65 -49.39
N ASP A 459 15.62 -6.74 -50.36
CA ASP A 459 16.60 -5.65 -50.34
C ASP A 459 16.25 -4.57 -49.29
N ARG A 460 14.97 -4.37 -48.93
CA ARG A 460 14.59 -3.54 -47.77
C ARG A 460 14.94 -4.20 -46.44
N ILE A 461 14.77 -5.52 -46.36
CA ILE A 461 15.16 -6.31 -45.17
C ILE A 461 16.66 -6.19 -44.93
N THR A 462 17.48 -6.46 -45.95
CA THR A 462 18.93 -6.33 -45.83
C THR A 462 19.37 -4.90 -45.53
N ALA A 463 18.80 -3.89 -46.19
CA ALA A 463 19.10 -2.48 -45.92
C ALA A 463 18.73 -2.05 -44.49
N SER A 464 17.63 -2.54 -43.92
CA SER A 464 17.23 -2.19 -42.56
C SER A 464 18.08 -2.88 -41.48
N TYR A 465 18.47 -4.13 -41.67
CA TYR A 465 19.47 -4.78 -40.81
C TYR A 465 20.84 -4.08 -40.87
N TYR A 466 21.30 -3.66 -42.07
CA TYR A 466 22.54 -2.88 -42.17
C TYR A 466 22.45 -1.54 -41.43
N LYS A 467 21.33 -0.81 -41.53
CA LYS A 467 21.12 0.42 -40.74
C LYS A 467 21.07 0.15 -39.22
N MET A 468 20.51 -0.98 -38.79
CA MET A 468 20.53 -1.36 -37.37
C MET A 468 21.96 -1.60 -36.85
N ILE A 469 22.81 -2.20 -37.69
CA ILE A 469 24.25 -2.39 -37.43
C ILE A 469 24.98 -1.05 -37.38
N GLU A 470 24.73 -0.13 -38.33
CA GLU A 470 25.30 1.22 -38.34
C GLU A 470 24.96 2.01 -37.05
N LEU A 471 23.73 1.84 -36.55
CA LEU A 471 23.25 2.44 -35.30
C LEU A 471 23.77 1.74 -34.02
N LYS A 472 24.51 0.63 -34.15
CA LYS A 472 25.09 -0.18 -33.04
C LYS A 472 24.06 -0.71 -32.02
N TYR A 473 22.81 -0.91 -32.43
CA TYR A 473 21.75 -1.47 -31.57
C TYR A 473 21.52 -2.98 -31.78
N ALA A 474 22.31 -3.62 -32.66
CA ALA A 474 22.20 -5.04 -32.97
C ALA A 474 22.55 -5.93 -31.76
N THR A 475 21.67 -6.89 -31.42
CA THR A 475 21.98 -7.95 -30.45
C THR A 475 22.56 -9.19 -31.15
N PRO A 476 23.30 -10.07 -30.45
CA PRO A 476 23.83 -11.30 -31.05
C PRO A 476 22.73 -12.18 -31.66
N LEU A 477 21.55 -12.26 -31.01
CA LEU A 477 20.38 -12.98 -31.51
C LEU A 477 19.87 -12.42 -32.84
N MET A 478 19.79 -11.09 -32.98
CA MET A 478 19.37 -10.45 -34.23
C MET A 478 20.40 -10.62 -35.34
N ILE A 479 21.70 -10.67 -35.01
CA ILE A 479 22.76 -11.00 -35.97
C ILE A 479 22.64 -12.47 -36.42
N PHE A 480 22.30 -13.41 -35.53
CA PHE A 480 21.99 -14.79 -35.92
C PHE A 480 20.72 -14.90 -36.78
N GLN A 481 19.66 -14.16 -36.45
CA GLN A 481 18.43 -14.11 -37.25
C GLN A 481 18.72 -13.58 -38.66
N PHE A 482 19.45 -12.47 -38.79
CA PHE A 482 19.82 -11.89 -40.08
C PHE A 482 20.73 -12.81 -40.90
N ALA A 483 21.73 -13.43 -40.26
CA ALA A 483 22.60 -14.40 -40.93
C ALA A 483 21.85 -15.65 -41.39
N LYS A 484 20.85 -16.12 -40.62
CA LYS A 484 19.97 -17.22 -41.01
C LYS A 484 19.05 -16.84 -42.16
N PHE A 485 18.40 -15.67 -42.11
CA PHE A 485 17.56 -15.14 -43.20
C PHE A 485 18.33 -15.13 -44.53
N LEU A 486 19.56 -14.60 -44.53
CA LEU A 486 20.41 -14.60 -45.72
C LEU A 486 20.90 -15.99 -46.17
N GLN A 487 20.85 -17.01 -45.30
CA GLN A 487 21.18 -18.38 -45.66
C GLN A 487 19.98 -19.14 -46.22
N ASP A 488 18.79 -18.90 -45.66
CA ASP A 488 17.53 -19.40 -46.20
C ASP A 488 17.29 -18.83 -47.63
N GLU A 489 17.70 -17.57 -47.88
CA GLU A 489 17.77 -16.91 -49.21
C GLU A 489 19.01 -17.28 -50.07
N GLY A 490 19.92 -18.14 -49.59
CA GLY A 490 21.11 -18.58 -50.32
C GLY A 490 22.22 -17.53 -50.53
N ARG A 491 22.10 -16.31 -49.98
CA ARG A 491 23.10 -15.23 -50.01
C ARG A 491 24.22 -15.46 -48.97
N VAL A 492 24.77 -16.67 -48.94
CA VAL A 492 25.70 -17.17 -47.91
C VAL A 492 26.91 -16.25 -47.69
N LYS A 493 27.50 -15.68 -48.76
CA LYS A 493 28.64 -14.74 -48.68
C LYS A 493 28.34 -13.45 -47.92
N GLU A 494 27.08 -13.02 -47.84
CA GLU A 494 26.67 -11.85 -47.08
C GLU A 494 26.51 -12.20 -45.60
N SER A 495 25.97 -13.38 -45.29
CA SER A 495 25.91 -13.91 -43.91
C SER A 495 27.30 -13.94 -43.24
N TYR A 496 28.35 -14.27 -43.99
CA TYR A 496 29.73 -14.26 -43.49
C TYR A 496 30.25 -12.86 -43.17
N LYS A 497 29.95 -11.85 -44.01
CA LYS A 497 30.27 -10.44 -43.69
C LYS A 497 29.59 -9.99 -42.40
N ILE A 498 28.38 -10.47 -42.14
CA ILE A 498 27.59 -10.11 -40.95
C ILE A 498 28.19 -10.74 -39.70
N TYR A 499 28.69 -11.98 -39.76
CA TYR A 499 29.49 -12.55 -38.67
C TYR A 499 30.80 -11.79 -38.45
N GLU A 500 31.54 -11.47 -39.51
CA GLU A 500 32.75 -10.64 -39.41
C GLU A 500 32.49 -9.25 -38.82
N ILE A 501 31.29 -8.69 -39.01
CA ILE A 501 30.86 -7.43 -38.38
C ILE A 501 30.46 -7.66 -36.91
N GLY A 502 29.67 -8.69 -36.60
CA GLY A 502 29.28 -9.02 -35.23
C GLY A 502 30.47 -9.29 -34.32
N LEU A 503 31.51 -9.96 -34.83
CA LEU A 503 32.77 -10.19 -34.12
C LEU A 503 33.55 -8.91 -33.81
N LYS A 504 33.44 -7.87 -34.66
CA LYS A 504 34.06 -6.56 -34.43
C LYS A 504 33.29 -5.72 -33.41
N GLU A 505 31.97 -5.81 -33.40
CA GLU A 505 31.11 -5.02 -32.51
C GLU A 505 31.05 -5.59 -31.08
N PHE A 506 31.02 -6.92 -30.90
CA PHE A 506 31.04 -7.53 -29.57
C PHE A 506 32.47 -7.83 -29.11
N ASN A 507 32.82 -7.37 -27.90
CA ASN A 507 34.13 -7.65 -27.29
C ASN A 507 34.11 -8.84 -26.30
N ASP A 508 32.94 -9.30 -25.86
CA ASP A 508 32.82 -10.37 -24.88
C ASP A 508 33.15 -11.75 -25.47
N SER A 509 34.13 -12.44 -24.87
CA SER A 509 34.64 -13.73 -25.36
C SER A 509 33.58 -14.84 -25.46
N ARG A 510 32.55 -14.81 -24.62
CA ARG A 510 31.44 -15.79 -24.66
C ARG A 510 30.55 -15.60 -25.88
N ILE A 511 30.20 -14.35 -26.19
CA ILE A 511 29.37 -14.01 -27.36
C ILE A 511 30.16 -14.27 -28.65
N ARG A 512 31.46 -13.92 -28.68
CA ARG A 512 32.35 -14.30 -29.79
C ARG A 512 32.41 -15.81 -30.01
N PHE A 513 32.52 -16.60 -28.95
CA PHE A 513 32.52 -18.07 -29.04
C PHE A 513 31.22 -18.62 -29.68
N GLU A 514 30.05 -18.12 -29.28
CA GLU A 514 28.77 -18.51 -29.89
C GLU A 514 28.68 -18.11 -31.37
N ILE A 515 29.12 -16.90 -31.72
CA ILE A 515 29.16 -16.41 -33.10
C ILE A 515 30.11 -17.28 -33.95
N TYR A 516 31.32 -17.54 -33.45
CA TYR A 516 32.31 -18.38 -34.12
C TYR A 516 31.81 -19.82 -34.28
N ASN A 517 31.18 -20.44 -33.29
CA ASN A 517 30.63 -21.80 -33.44
C ASN A 517 29.61 -21.89 -34.58
N ASN A 518 28.66 -20.94 -34.64
CA ASN A 518 27.65 -20.96 -35.69
C ASN A 518 28.29 -20.70 -37.07
N TYR A 519 29.19 -19.72 -37.15
CA TYR A 519 29.90 -19.39 -38.39
C TYR A 519 30.75 -20.57 -38.89
N LEU A 520 31.51 -21.25 -38.01
CA LEU A 520 32.32 -22.40 -38.36
C LEU A 520 31.47 -23.58 -38.82
N VAL A 521 30.43 -23.96 -38.08
CA VAL A 521 29.49 -25.04 -38.46
C VAL A 521 28.83 -24.76 -39.81
N GLN A 522 28.55 -23.49 -40.13
CA GLN A 522 27.99 -23.09 -41.42
C GLN A 522 29.05 -23.11 -42.54
N SER A 523 30.27 -22.64 -42.30
CA SER A 523 31.37 -22.70 -43.29
C SER A 523 31.70 -24.14 -43.72
N ILE A 524 31.61 -25.10 -42.79
CA ILE A 524 31.79 -26.52 -43.05
C ILE A 524 30.62 -27.07 -43.88
N LYS A 525 29.37 -26.74 -43.54
CA LYS A 525 28.18 -27.19 -44.28
C LYS A 525 28.12 -26.71 -45.74
N PHE A 526 28.60 -25.50 -46.01
CA PHE A 526 28.55 -24.89 -47.35
C PHE A 526 29.84 -25.10 -48.17
N ASN A 527 30.85 -25.82 -47.66
CA ASN A 527 32.12 -26.13 -48.33
C ASN A 527 32.84 -24.86 -48.89
N GLU A 528 33.21 -23.93 -48.01
CA GLU A 528 34.16 -22.86 -48.38
C GLU A 528 35.57 -23.40 -48.72
N ASP A 529 36.40 -22.53 -49.30
CA ASP A 529 37.82 -22.79 -49.51
C ASP A 529 38.49 -23.25 -48.21
N LYS A 530 39.12 -24.43 -48.27
CA LYS A 530 39.66 -25.13 -47.07
C LYS A 530 40.70 -24.32 -46.31
N GLU A 531 41.38 -23.39 -46.98
CA GLU A 531 42.35 -22.46 -46.36
C GLU A 531 41.65 -21.31 -45.64
N ARG A 532 40.54 -20.78 -46.18
CA ARG A 532 39.72 -19.78 -45.48
C ARG A 532 39.14 -20.34 -44.19
N ILE A 533 38.66 -21.59 -44.20
CA ILE A 533 38.14 -22.25 -43.00
C ILE A 533 39.24 -22.37 -41.93
N ARG A 534 40.48 -22.71 -42.32
CA ARG A 534 41.65 -22.71 -41.40
C ARG A 534 41.96 -21.33 -40.85
N ASP A 535 42.03 -20.31 -41.70
CA ASP A 535 42.26 -18.93 -41.27
C ASP A 535 41.20 -18.44 -40.26
N LEU A 536 39.96 -18.94 -40.37
CA LEU A 536 38.91 -18.67 -39.39
C LEU A 536 39.17 -19.41 -38.07
N PHE A 537 39.46 -20.72 -38.11
CA PHE A 537 39.84 -21.47 -36.92
C PHE A 537 41.05 -20.85 -36.21
N ASP A 538 42.11 -20.49 -36.93
CA ASP A 538 43.32 -19.88 -36.36
C ASP A 538 43.03 -18.51 -35.73
N LYS A 539 42.14 -17.70 -36.32
CA LYS A 539 41.63 -16.46 -35.68
C LYS A 539 40.84 -16.74 -34.41
N CYS A 540 39.97 -17.77 -34.40
CA CYS A 540 39.26 -18.19 -33.20
C CYS A 540 40.22 -18.55 -32.05
N LEU A 541 41.30 -19.28 -32.36
CA LEU A 541 42.31 -19.70 -31.39
C LEU A 541 43.10 -18.51 -30.81
N ILE A 542 43.31 -17.44 -31.58
CA ILE A 542 44.00 -16.23 -31.13
C ILE A 542 43.09 -15.33 -30.28
N GLU A 543 41.80 -15.22 -30.61
CA GLU A 543 40.87 -14.27 -29.97
C GLU A 543 40.15 -14.80 -28.73
N LEU A 544 40.10 -16.12 -28.50
CA LEU A 544 39.30 -16.73 -27.43
C LEU A 544 40.14 -17.22 -26.24
N PRO A 545 39.73 -16.96 -24.98
CA PRO A 545 40.38 -17.52 -23.79
C PRO A 545 40.24 -19.05 -23.72
N ASN A 546 41.35 -19.72 -23.37
CA ASN A 546 41.57 -21.18 -23.46
C ASN A 546 40.50 -22.07 -22.79
N GLU A 547 39.69 -21.54 -21.88
CA GLU A 547 38.61 -22.29 -21.20
C GLU A 547 37.47 -22.69 -22.16
N LEU A 548 37.09 -21.80 -23.09
CA LEU A 548 35.93 -22.01 -23.97
C LEU A 548 36.28 -22.74 -25.28
N VAL A 549 37.57 -22.85 -25.62
CA VAL A 549 38.03 -23.26 -26.96
C VAL A 549 37.85 -24.75 -27.24
N LYS A 550 37.61 -25.57 -26.20
CA LYS A 550 37.51 -27.05 -26.32
C LYS A 550 36.57 -27.53 -27.46
N PRO A 551 35.33 -27.02 -27.63
CA PRO A 551 34.44 -27.49 -28.70
C PRO A 551 34.91 -27.06 -30.10
N ILE A 552 35.51 -25.87 -30.24
CA ILE A 552 36.07 -25.39 -31.51
C ILE A 552 37.23 -26.28 -31.96
N ILE A 553 38.08 -26.74 -31.04
CA ILE A 553 39.19 -27.65 -31.37
C ILE A 553 38.68 -29.04 -31.76
N VAL A 554 37.62 -29.54 -31.11
CA VAL A 554 36.97 -30.79 -31.55
C VAL A 554 36.47 -30.63 -32.99
N LEU A 555 35.73 -29.57 -33.29
CA LEU A 555 35.26 -29.27 -34.65
C LEU A 555 36.41 -29.11 -35.66
N TYR A 556 37.51 -28.45 -35.28
CA TYR A 556 38.68 -28.29 -36.15
C TYR A 556 39.39 -29.63 -36.40
N SER A 557 39.49 -30.48 -35.38
CA SER A 557 40.07 -31.82 -35.50
C SER A 557 39.23 -32.78 -36.34
N GLU A 558 37.90 -32.61 -36.35
CA GLU A 558 36.98 -33.35 -37.23
C GLU A 558 37.09 -32.82 -38.67
N PHE A 559 37.17 -31.50 -38.86
CA PHE A 559 37.38 -30.89 -40.17
C PHE A 559 38.72 -31.30 -40.82
N GLU A 560 39.84 -31.28 -40.10
CA GLU A 560 41.13 -31.73 -40.66
C GLU A 560 41.20 -33.26 -40.84
N TYR A 561 40.40 -34.05 -40.11
CA TYR A 561 40.22 -35.48 -40.36
C TYR A 561 39.51 -35.74 -41.70
N ASP A 562 38.36 -35.10 -41.94
CA ASP A 562 37.61 -35.22 -43.20
C ASP A 562 38.43 -34.71 -44.41
N ASN A 563 39.40 -33.82 -44.16
CA ASN A 563 40.37 -33.34 -45.15
C ASN A 563 41.67 -34.16 -45.23
N GLY A 564 41.85 -35.20 -44.41
CA GLY A 564 42.99 -36.12 -44.45
C GLY A 564 44.32 -35.60 -43.86
N LEU A 565 44.32 -34.46 -43.17
CA LEU A 565 45.53 -33.78 -42.68
C LEU A 565 45.79 -34.03 -41.18
N ILE A 566 45.86 -35.32 -40.85
CA ILE A 566 46.02 -35.88 -39.50
C ILE A 566 47.16 -35.21 -38.69
N ILE A 567 48.30 -34.94 -39.32
CA ILE A 567 49.46 -34.32 -38.64
C ILE A 567 49.15 -32.89 -38.15
N LYS A 568 48.36 -32.12 -38.92
CA LYS A 568 47.94 -30.77 -38.50
C LYS A 568 46.99 -30.86 -37.31
N ALA A 569 46.01 -31.76 -37.35
CA ALA A 569 45.08 -31.99 -36.25
C ALA A 569 45.81 -32.29 -34.92
N PHE A 570 46.84 -33.13 -34.94
CA PHE A 570 47.64 -33.40 -33.74
C PHE A 570 48.49 -32.21 -33.26
N ASN A 571 49.04 -31.40 -34.17
CA ASN A 571 49.77 -30.18 -33.79
C ASN A 571 48.82 -29.19 -33.09
N ILE A 572 47.66 -28.89 -33.67
CA ILE A 572 46.65 -27.98 -33.09
C ILE A 572 46.25 -28.41 -31.68
N VAL A 573 45.99 -29.72 -31.50
CA VAL A 573 45.64 -30.30 -30.19
C VAL A 573 46.79 -30.19 -29.21
N ASN A 574 48.03 -30.44 -29.64
CA ASN A 574 49.21 -30.33 -28.80
C ASN A 574 49.47 -28.87 -28.38
N ASP A 575 49.30 -27.91 -29.29
CA ASP A 575 49.49 -26.49 -29.02
C ASP A 575 48.42 -26.00 -28.02
N PHE A 576 47.18 -26.48 -28.14
CA PHE A 576 46.15 -26.26 -27.12
C PHE A 576 46.54 -26.87 -25.75
N ILE A 577 46.98 -28.12 -25.73
CA ILE A 577 47.44 -28.81 -24.50
C ILE A 577 48.57 -28.02 -23.83
N MET A 578 49.53 -27.48 -24.60
CA MET A 578 50.63 -26.66 -24.10
C MET A 578 50.16 -25.29 -23.57
N SER A 579 49.07 -24.74 -24.12
CA SER A 579 48.51 -23.44 -23.72
C SER A 579 47.59 -23.50 -22.49
N THR A 580 47.08 -24.66 -22.10
CA THR A 580 45.95 -24.78 -21.15
C THR A 580 46.40 -25.29 -19.78
N SER A 581 45.95 -24.64 -18.70
CA SER A 581 46.22 -25.04 -17.31
C SER A 581 45.22 -26.04 -16.71
N LEU A 582 44.30 -26.58 -17.53
CA LEU A 582 43.23 -27.50 -17.15
C LEU A 582 43.47 -28.87 -17.77
N ASP A 583 43.22 -29.94 -17.00
CA ASP A 583 43.40 -31.34 -17.40
C ASP A 583 42.75 -31.63 -18.79
N PRO A 584 43.54 -31.86 -19.86
CA PRO A 584 43.04 -32.00 -21.23
C PRO A 584 42.73 -33.47 -21.61
N ILE A 585 42.54 -34.33 -20.59
CA ILE A 585 42.38 -35.79 -20.70
C ILE A 585 41.27 -36.16 -21.67
N ASP A 586 40.09 -35.54 -21.53
CA ASP A 586 38.89 -35.95 -22.26
C ASP A 586 39.03 -35.66 -23.77
N LEU A 587 39.81 -34.64 -24.13
CA LEU A 587 40.14 -34.31 -25.52
C LEU A 587 41.12 -35.34 -26.10
N ILE A 588 42.17 -35.70 -25.34
CA ILE A 588 43.13 -36.76 -25.70
C ILE A 588 42.42 -38.12 -25.83
N LEU A 589 41.49 -38.45 -24.93
CA LEU A 589 40.68 -39.67 -24.95
C LEU A 589 39.79 -39.76 -26.20
N LEU A 590 39.11 -38.67 -26.55
CA LEU A 590 38.24 -38.62 -27.73
C LEU A 590 39.03 -38.74 -29.05
N LEU A 591 40.25 -38.20 -29.09
CA LEU A 591 41.15 -38.35 -30.23
C LEU A 591 41.82 -39.73 -30.28
N SER A 592 42.27 -40.28 -29.15
CA SER A 592 42.89 -41.61 -29.12
C SER A 592 41.94 -42.72 -29.61
N SER A 593 40.65 -42.61 -29.28
CA SER A 593 39.61 -43.56 -29.72
C SER A 593 39.21 -43.41 -31.20
N LYS A 594 39.25 -42.20 -31.77
CA LYS A 594 38.95 -41.99 -33.20
C LYS A 594 40.12 -42.35 -34.14
N TYR A 595 41.36 -42.21 -33.69
CA TYR A 595 42.54 -42.28 -34.57
C TYR A 595 43.33 -43.62 -34.52
N HIS A 596 42.76 -44.69 -33.94
CA HIS A 596 43.40 -45.98 -33.59
C HIS A 596 44.32 -46.65 -34.64
N ASN A 597 44.22 -46.34 -35.93
CA ASN A 597 45.00 -46.98 -37.00
C ASN A 597 46.35 -46.30 -37.34
N ASN A 598 46.67 -45.15 -36.75
CA ASN A 598 47.83 -44.35 -37.17
C ASN A 598 49.11 -44.61 -36.35
N VAL A 599 50.21 -44.96 -37.03
CA VAL A 599 51.53 -45.22 -36.44
C VAL A 599 52.08 -44.03 -35.63
N ASP A 600 51.81 -42.81 -36.07
CA ASP A 600 52.38 -41.56 -35.53
C ASP A 600 51.77 -41.14 -34.19
N LEU A 601 50.60 -41.68 -33.81
CA LEU A 601 50.00 -41.49 -32.48
C LEU A 601 50.98 -41.81 -31.35
N ARG A 602 51.89 -42.76 -31.56
CA ARG A 602 52.88 -43.18 -30.56
C ARG A 602 53.82 -42.07 -30.13
N GLN A 603 54.30 -41.27 -31.09
CA GLN A 603 55.16 -40.13 -30.81
C GLN A 603 54.41 -39.05 -30.02
N TRP A 604 53.09 -38.96 -30.19
CA TRP A 604 52.23 -38.06 -29.43
C TRP A 604 51.93 -38.58 -28.03
N PHE A 605 51.64 -39.87 -27.85
CA PHE A 605 51.53 -40.48 -26.52
C PHE A 605 52.82 -40.33 -25.71
N GLU A 606 53.99 -40.56 -26.31
CA GLU A 606 55.29 -40.34 -25.66
C GLU A 606 55.47 -38.88 -25.24
N LYS A 607 55.14 -37.90 -26.10
CA LYS A 607 55.15 -36.48 -25.75
C LYS A 607 54.17 -36.16 -24.61
N TRP A 608 52.93 -36.65 -24.68
CA TRP A 608 51.92 -36.40 -23.65
C TRP A 608 52.29 -37.00 -22.29
N LEU A 609 52.98 -38.14 -22.26
CA LEU A 609 53.54 -38.74 -21.04
C LEU A 609 54.64 -37.88 -20.38
N THR A 610 55.29 -36.98 -21.12
CA THR A 610 56.27 -36.03 -20.56
C THR A 610 55.65 -34.75 -19.98
N LEU A 611 54.35 -34.52 -20.21
CA LEU A 611 53.64 -33.35 -19.69
C LEU A 611 53.28 -33.54 -18.20
N LYS A 612 53.27 -32.44 -17.44
CA LYS A 612 52.92 -32.42 -16.01
C LYS A 612 51.41 -32.56 -15.78
N LEU A 613 50.90 -33.75 -16.08
CA LEU A 613 49.51 -34.17 -15.89
C LEU A 613 49.25 -34.63 -14.44
N THR A 614 47.99 -34.55 -13.99
CA THR A 614 47.55 -35.12 -12.71
C THR A 614 47.72 -36.65 -12.66
N LYS A 615 47.84 -37.25 -11.46
CA LYS A 615 48.04 -38.71 -11.34
C LYS A 615 46.88 -39.53 -11.93
N GLU A 616 45.66 -39.01 -11.87
CA GLU A 616 44.46 -39.67 -12.39
C GLU A 616 44.32 -39.55 -13.91
N SER A 617 44.74 -38.42 -14.50
CA SER A 617 44.77 -38.24 -15.95
C SER A 617 45.79 -39.15 -16.62
N LEU A 618 46.98 -39.27 -16.02
CA LEU A 618 48.00 -40.22 -16.47
C LEU A 618 47.51 -41.68 -16.45
N MET A 619 46.74 -42.11 -15.44
CA MET A 619 46.13 -43.45 -15.43
C MET A 619 45.21 -43.69 -16.63
N LYS A 620 44.34 -42.72 -16.95
CA LYS A 620 43.41 -42.82 -18.08
C LYS A 620 44.15 -42.86 -19.42
N LEU A 621 45.15 -42.00 -19.60
CA LEU A 621 45.98 -41.95 -20.81
C LEU A 621 46.80 -43.23 -21.00
N LEU A 622 47.38 -43.78 -19.93
CA LEU A 622 48.10 -45.06 -19.97
C LEU A 622 47.18 -46.24 -20.34
N LYS A 623 45.93 -46.27 -19.85
CA LYS A 623 44.94 -47.30 -20.22
C LYS A 623 44.63 -47.28 -21.73
N GLU A 624 44.40 -46.12 -22.33
CA GLU A 624 44.17 -46.04 -23.78
C GLU A 624 45.44 -46.31 -24.60
N PHE A 625 46.62 -45.88 -24.14
CA PHE A 625 47.87 -46.17 -24.84
C PHE A 625 48.18 -47.68 -24.84
N ILE A 626 47.89 -48.38 -23.73
CA ILE A 626 47.97 -49.84 -23.65
C ILE A 626 47.00 -50.50 -24.63
N LYS A 627 45.71 -50.12 -24.66
CA LYS A 627 44.75 -50.63 -25.64
C LYS A 627 45.20 -50.40 -27.09
N PHE A 628 45.77 -49.23 -27.37
CA PHE A 628 46.29 -48.86 -28.69
C PHE A 628 47.50 -49.73 -29.11
N GLU A 629 48.47 -49.98 -28.23
CA GLU A 629 49.61 -50.86 -28.56
C GLU A 629 49.21 -52.35 -28.60
N ILE A 630 48.16 -52.76 -27.87
CA ILE A 630 47.52 -54.10 -28.04
C ILE A 630 46.88 -54.21 -29.43
N ALA A 631 46.12 -53.21 -29.88
CA ALA A 631 45.53 -53.19 -31.23
C ALA A 631 46.61 -53.25 -32.33
N ASN A 632 47.75 -52.58 -32.12
CA ASN A 632 48.92 -52.64 -33.01
C ASN A 632 49.82 -53.88 -32.79
N LYS A 633 49.43 -54.81 -31.90
CA LYS A 633 50.11 -56.08 -31.59
C LYS A 633 51.55 -55.94 -31.09
N GLN A 634 51.91 -54.81 -30.47
CA GLN A 634 53.26 -54.56 -29.94
C GLN A 634 53.37 -54.91 -28.45
N TYR A 635 53.15 -56.20 -28.13
CA TYR A 635 53.04 -56.70 -26.75
C TYR A 635 54.27 -56.42 -25.86
N ASP A 636 55.47 -56.36 -26.43
CA ASP A 636 56.68 -56.04 -25.65
C ASP A 636 56.72 -54.57 -25.19
N ARG A 637 56.11 -53.65 -25.95
CA ARG A 637 55.96 -52.26 -25.51
C ARG A 637 54.88 -52.12 -24.45
N VAL A 638 53.76 -52.83 -24.61
CA VAL A 638 52.70 -52.92 -23.59
C VAL A 638 53.29 -53.33 -22.23
N ARG A 639 54.22 -54.29 -22.19
CA ARG A 639 54.97 -54.67 -20.99
C ARG A 639 55.77 -53.50 -20.40
N THR A 640 56.56 -52.79 -21.21
CA THR A 640 57.32 -51.61 -20.73
C THR A 640 56.41 -50.47 -20.25
N LEU A 641 55.21 -50.35 -20.81
CA LEU A 641 54.20 -49.37 -20.36
C LEU A 641 53.55 -49.78 -19.05
N TYR A 642 53.30 -51.07 -18.80
CA TYR A 642 52.91 -51.56 -17.49
C TYR A 642 54.02 -51.37 -16.45
N GLU A 643 55.28 -51.61 -16.79
CA GLU A 643 56.44 -51.34 -15.91
C GLU A 643 56.55 -49.86 -15.56
N TYR A 644 56.39 -48.96 -16.54
CA TYR A 644 56.36 -47.50 -16.33
C TYR A 644 55.16 -47.06 -15.49
N SER A 645 53.96 -47.59 -15.80
CA SER A 645 52.71 -47.32 -15.09
C SER A 645 52.86 -47.62 -13.60
N HIS A 646 53.25 -48.85 -13.24
CA HIS A 646 53.42 -49.27 -11.83
C HIS A 646 54.59 -48.58 -11.10
N SER A 647 55.56 -48.00 -11.82
CA SER A 647 56.68 -47.28 -11.21
C SER A 647 56.30 -45.85 -10.78
N ASN A 648 55.47 -45.16 -11.56
CA ASN A 648 55.06 -43.78 -11.29
C ASN A 648 53.68 -43.66 -10.61
N ILE A 649 52.84 -44.68 -10.75
CA ILE A 649 51.44 -44.68 -10.35
C ILE A 649 51.08 -46.06 -9.80
N ASN A 650 50.39 -46.13 -8.65
CA ASN A 650 50.00 -47.41 -8.04
C ASN A 650 48.85 -48.08 -8.81
N TYR A 651 49.16 -48.59 -9.99
CA TYR A 651 48.23 -49.25 -10.90
C TYR A 651 47.87 -50.66 -10.39
N THR A 652 46.68 -51.15 -10.75
CA THR A 652 46.19 -52.48 -10.35
C THR A 652 46.84 -53.59 -11.19
N PHE A 653 47.68 -54.42 -10.55
CA PHE A 653 48.33 -55.59 -11.16
C PHE A 653 47.38 -56.57 -11.88
N LYS A 654 46.07 -56.56 -11.57
CA LYS A 654 45.08 -57.45 -12.18
C LYS A 654 45.03 -57.31 -13.71
N ASP A 655 44.95 -56.09 -14.22
CA ASP A 655 44.85 -55.87 -15.67
C ASP A 655 46.12 -56.32 -16.42
N TRP A 656 47.28 -56.37 -15.75
CA TRP A 656 48.53 -56.91 -16.31
C TRP A 656 48.58 -58.45 -16.20
N GLU A 657 48.01 -59.03 -15.13
CA GLU A 657 47.81 -60.47 -14.99
C GLU A 657 46.87 -60.99 -16.09
N ASP A 658 45.74 -60.32 -16.33
CA ASP A 658 44.80 -60.66 -17.39
C ASP A 658 45.44 -60.51 -18.80
N PHE A 659 46.21 -59.45 -19.05
CA PHE A 659 46.94 -59.27 -20.31
C PHE A 659 47.98 -60.38 -20.58
N GLU A 660 48.78 -60.79 -19.59
CA GLU A 660 49.75 -61.87 -19.78
C GLU A 660 49.09 -63.26 -19.83
N LEU A 661 47.84 -63.41 -19.37
CA LEU A 661 47.05 -64.64 -19.59
C LEU A 661 46.55 -64.75 -21.04
N GLU A 662 46.19 -63.62 -21.68
CA GLU A 662 45.73 -63.60 -23.08
C GLU A 662 46.88 -63.60 -24.12
N TYR A 663 47.97 -62.87 -23.87
CA TYR A 663 49.04 -62.61 -24.86
C TYR A 663 50.46 -62.94 -24.37
N GLY A 664 50.60 -63.61 -23.23
CA GLY A 664 51.89 -63.91 -22.58
C GLY A 664 52.48 -65.29 -22.84
N ASN A 665 53.68 -65.49 -22.32
CA ASN A 665 54.38 -66.78 -22.23
C ASN A 665 54.80 -67.03 -20.77
N GLU A 666 55.07 -68.28 -20.40
CA GLU A 666 55.48 -68.63 -19.01
C GLU A 666 56.72 -67.84 -18.54
N SER A 667 57.61 -67.47 -19.46
CA SER A 667 58.80 -66.66 -19.20
C SER A 667 58.52 -65.16 -19.02
N THR A 668 57.46 -64.60 -19.63
CA THR A 668 57.05 -63.19 -19.43
C THR A 668 56.27 -63.06 -18.13
N PHE A 669 55.38 -64.01 -17.83
CA PHE A 669 54.66 -64.07 -16.56
C PHE A 669 55.62 -64.14 -15.35
N LYS A 670 56.69 -64.95 -15.44
CA LYS A 670 57.75 -65.00 -14.42
C LYS A 670 58.55 -63.70 -14.28
N LYS A 671 58.67 -62.88 -15.34
CA LYS A 671 59.29 -61.55 -15.26
C LYS A 671 58.36 -60.56 -14.54
N MET A 672 57.06 -60.54 -14.85
CA MET A 672 56.08 -59.73 -14.15
C MET A 672 56.05 -60.06 -12.65
N LEU A 673 56.04 -61.34 -12.27
CA LEU A 673 56.09 -61.74 -10.86
C LEU A 673 57.36 -61.25 -10.13
N ARG A 674 58.53 -61.31 -10.79
CA ARG A 674 59.79 -60.77 -10.24
C ARG A 674 59.77 -59.25 -10.11
N PHE A 675 59.12 -58.54 -11.02
CA PHE A 675 58.92 -57.09 -10.92
C PHE A 675 57.96 -56.74 -9.78
N LYS A 676 56.87 -57.51 -9.62
CA LYS A 676 55.90 -57.40 -8.52
C LYS A 676 56.52 -57.66 -7.14
N THR A 677 57.48 -58.59 -7.01
CA THR A 677 58.25 -58.75 -5.75
C THR A 677 59.20 -57.59 -5.52
N LYS A 678 59.95 -57.16 -6.56
CA LYS A 678 60.90 -56.04 -6.46
C LYS A 678 60.23 -54.71 -6.08
N LEU A 679 59.02 -54.44 -6.55
CA LEU A 679 58.22 -53.27 -6.13
C LEU A 679 57.73 -53.38 -4.68
N LYS A 680 57.41 -54.59 -4.19
CA LYS A 680 57.06 -54.80 -2.77
C LYS A 680 58.27 -54.62 -1.85
N GLU A 681 59.44 -55.08 -2.25
CA GLU A 681 60.69 -54.89 -1.52
C GLU A 681 61.05 -53.40 -1.43
N THR A 682 61.03 -52.68 -2.56
CA THR A 682 61.33 -51.24 -2.58
C THR A 682 60.29 -50.36 -1.88
N ALA A 683 59.03 -50.80 -1.78
CA ALA A 683 58.00 -50.15 -0.96
C ALA A 683 58.09 -50.49 0.54
N ALA A 684 58.85 -51.52 0.93
CA ALA A 684 59.02 -51.95 2.32
C ALA A 684 60.20 -51.28 3.04
N ASP A 685 61.13 -50.63 2.31
CA ASP A 685 62.32 -49.96 2.85
C ASP A 685 62.22 -48.41 2.84
N PRO A 686 61.49 -47.76 3.78
CA PRO A 686 61.49 -46.30 3.92
C PRO A 686 62.56 -45.74 4.88
N VAL A 687 63.33 -46.58 5.60
CA VAL A 687 64.39 -46.11 6.53
C VAL A 687 65.62 -47.03 6.45
N GLY A 688 66.77 -46.46 6.08
CA GLY A 688 67.98 -47.22 5.78
C GLY A 688 68.80 -47.70 6.98
N PHE A 689 69.58 -48.75 6.74
CA PHE A 689 70.72 -49.16 7.57
C PHE A 689 71.71 -48.00 7.77
N VAL A 690 72.02 -47.66 9.02
CA VAL A 690 73.20 -46.86 9.38
C VAL A 690 74.09 -47.69 10.30
N MET A 691 75.28 -48.04 9.84
CA MET A 691 76.31 -48.63 10.70
C MET A 691 76.87 -47.57 11.65
N GLY A 692 76.87 -47.87 12.94
CA GLY A 692 77.61 -47.11 13.95
C GLY A 692 78.66 -48.00 14.63
N SER A 693 79.94 -47.64 14.51
CA SER A 693 81.05 -48.35 15.16
C SER A 693 82.01 -47.38 15.85
N SER A 694 81.95 -47.29 17.18
CA SER A 694 83.04 -46.77 18.02
C SER A 694 82.80 -46.95 19.54
N THR A 695 83.71 -47.67 20.20
CA THR A 695 84.31 -47.40 21.54
C THR A 695 83.44 -47.20 22.81
N THR A 696 83.54 -48.15 23.75
CA THR A 696 84.29 -48.08 25.05
C THR A 696 84.47 -46.69 25.73
N SER A 697 84.45 -46.50 27.06
CA SER A 697 84.71 -47.39 28.22
C SER A 697 84.16 -46.82 29.55
N LYS A 698 84.15 -47.63 30.63
CA LYS A 698 83.73 -47.27 32.01
C LYS A 698 84.77 -46.40 32.75
N PRO A 699 84.37 -45.63 33.78
CA PRO A 699 85.31 -44.89 34.63
C PRO A 699 86.01 -45.77 35.69
N SER A 700 87.34 -45.78 35.60
CA SER A 700 88.31 -45.53 36.69
C SER A 700 88.31 -46.36 37.98
N ASN A 701 89.30 -47.28 38.05
CA ASN A 701 90.45 -47.30 39.00
C ASN A 701 90.24 -47.34 40.55
N PRO A 702 91.25 -47.82 41.32
CA PRO A 702 90.94 -48.73 42.42
C PRO A 702 91.43 -48.31 43.82
N ASP A 703 91.00 -49.12 44.80
CA ASP A 703 91.49 -49.33 46.17
C ASP A 703 91.38 -48.18 47.19
N ILE A 704 90.61 -48.43 48.27
CA ILE A 704 91.10 -48.61 49.65
C ILE A 704 89.96 -49.06 50.59
N ILE A 705 90.34 -49.72 51.69
CA ILE A 705 89.56 -50.51 52.67
C ILE A 705 90.02 -50.06 54.07
N ASP A 706 89.24 -49.94 55.15
CA ASP A 706 87.78 -49.92 55.44
C ASP A 706 87.63 -49.26 56.86
N ILE A 707 86.41 -48.99 57.38
CA ILE A 707 86.08 -48.92 58.84
C ILE A 707 84.55 -48.83 59.08
N ASP A 708 84.11 -49.40 60.21
CA ASP A 708 82.72 -49.50 60.71
C ASP A 708 81.94 -48.17 60.88
N MET A 709 80.62 -48.24 60.60
CA MET A 709 79.52 -47.94 61.54
C MET A 709 78.14 -48.19 60.89
#